data_AF-A0A1W9RKC1-F1
#
_entry.id   AF-A0A1W9RKC1-F1
#
_cell.length_a   1.000
_cell.length_b   1.000
_cell.length_c   1.000
_cell.angle_alpha   90.00
_cell.angle_beta   90.00
_cell.angle_gamma   90.00
#
_symmetry.space_group_name_H-M   'P 1'
#
loop_
_entity.id
_entity.type
_entity.pdbx_description
1 polymer ?
#
loop_
_entity_poly.entity_id
_entity_poly.type
_entity_poly.pdbx_seq_one_letter_code
_entity_poly.pdbx_strand_id
1 'polypeptide(L)'
;MFSFFLFAEALIISFVLTRLILRVSIAKNLLDIPNERSSHSIPKPRLGGIAIAAAFYITVSTAFIVGHVVIVGSSAMLGLLGGAGVLLLMGVVDDVRGIGAIPKLLFQIAAASVAVTAGAVLKEITIPLIGTLNLGAFGIPFTILWIVAIINFYNFIDGIDGLAAGVAVIGALFLAFLAGKAEMTGLFVAYIILAGSALGFLKFNFPPARIFMGDTGSAFIGFLFAVLSVLSEGRGASAFLTVIVLGAVFGDAAVTLIRRMIRAESILTPHKTHYYQRLTTLGLSHKQVTIIEYLITALLGVGAVFAYEREMIFVVFFAAVWIFFFFWVLAKVRSLERGKRLAFEGHPVLIAAGDIAFVALSYFLSYYLRLNFRFPHEETRSMLISLPIVLIIRSAVFHMYGLYKGVWRYTTFDDLMRIVKAVTLGSAVMIVTFVLLFRLKSFPRSVFIIDWFILTVFMTGSRAATRWFHELPKGEDIVGKRVLIVGTGNMAELILQDLSQYGGMIPIGFVDDRVDMFGRMIHGLKVHGPISRLEDIATMESADAIVVLQSLVGRITEESRSRLQSRGVEFKEIDDLSLSVGTNDTSFEPIDLFKDRNVLMIGNGRLTRNAHLLSGMSALTIVSDDTAVLVNALDNRIKVKNLKRYIGDTADRRFIYDKFERSRAEVVVVDFDIRFIAIADNPYEAFLQKVVRPVANLLYASAEGEVREFYLICSSVKEAPEGEMLCRLIYSAVADGLPGSSEVKALMIDSDHPRSLTALLMRLSNLRDSGIYRVEFESTVDGTGGMQFVPVEGVLPAGNDVGRMLRIDRISSLDGASFAVLVEHVKSSNMVKQNG
;
A
#
# COMPACT_ATOMS: atom_id res chain seq x y z
N MET A 1 -6.44 -36.81 24.49
CA MET A 1 -7.45 -36.04 25.25
C MET A 1 -6.81 -35.17 26.32
N PHE A 2 -5.93 -35.70 27.19
CA PHE A 2 -5.27 -34.90 28.23
C PHE A 2 -4.39 -33.74 27.71
N SER A 3 -3.59 -33.94 26.66
CA SER A 3 -2.79 -32.84 26.08
C SER A 3 -3.63 -31.69 25.52
N PHE A 4 -4.86 -31.98 25.06
CA PHE A 4 -5.81 -30.94 24.65
C PHE A 4 -6.33 -30.14 25.84
N PHE A 5 -6.55 -30.80 26.99
CA PHE A 5 -6.86 -30.13 28.24
C PHE A 5 -5.73 -29.17 28.66
N LEU A 6 -4.47 -29.61 28.65
CA LEU A 6 -3.33 -28.76 28.97
C LEU A 6 -3.17 -27.58 28.00
N PHE A 7 -3.41 -27.80 26.70
CA PHE A 7 -3.44 -26.71 25.72
C PHE A 7 -4.49 -25.66 26.08
N ALA A 8 -5.72 -26.10 26.38
CA ALA A 8 -6.83 -25.23 26.73
C ALA A 8 -6.58 -24.49 28.05
N GLU A 9 -6.03 -25.17 29.05
CA GLU A 9 -5.63 -24.59 30.33
C GLU A 9 -4.60 -23.46 30.12
N ALA A 10 -3.50 -23.74 29.42
CA ALA A 10 -2.47 -22.75 29.12
C ALA A 10 -3.02 -21.55 28.36
N LEU A 11 -3.91 -21.79 27.39
CA LEU A 11 -4.59 -20.75 26.62
C LEU A 11 -5.46 -19.86 27.52
N ILE A 12 -6.30 -20.46 28.36
CA ILE A 12 -7.22 -19.73 29.24
C ILE A 12 -6.42 -18.92 30.27
N ILE A 13 -5.42 -19.52 30.92
CA ILE A 13 -4.57 -18.84 31.90
C ILE A 13 -3.85 -17.67 31.24
N SER A 14 -3.21 -17.88 30.09
CA SER A 14 -2.51 -16.82 29.37
C SER A 14 -3.47 -15.70 28.95
N PHE A 15 -4.67 -16.03 28.47
CA PHE A 15 -5.68 -15.04 28.10
C PHE A 15 -6.13 -14.19 29.29
N VAL A 16 -6.43 -14.82 30.43
CA VAL A 16 -6.86 -14.13 31.66
C VAL A 16 -5.73 -13.27 32.23
N LEU A 17 -4.52 -13.83 32.36
CA LEU A 17 -3.36 -13.12 32.88
C LEU A 17 -2.96 -11.96 31.97
N THR A 18 -2.98 -12.13 30.64
CA THR A 18 -2.69 -11.04 29.69
C THR A 18 -3.67 -9.88 29.88
N ARG A 19 -4.96 -10.17 30.08
CA ARG A 19 -5.97 -9.13 30.35
C ARG A 19 -5.73 -8.41 31.69
N LEU A 20 -5.31 -9.12 32.72
CA LEU A 20 -4.97 -8.53 34.03
C LEU A 20 -3.72 -7.67 33.95
N ILE A 21 -2.65 -8.18 33.33
CA ILE A 21 -1.39 -7.47 33.15
C ILE A 21 -1.61 -6.23 32.30
N LEU A 22 -2.41 -6.30 31.22
CA LEU A 22 -2.77 -5.13 30.43
C LEU A 22 -3.35 -4.00 31.31
N ARG A 23 -4.26 -4.32 32.24
CA ARG A 23 -4.82 -3.33 33.18
C ARG A 23 -3.77 -2.76 34.13
N VAL A 24 -2.91 -3.62 34.67
CA VAL A 24 -1.85 -3.21 35.61
C VAL A 24 -0.79 -2.35 34.91
N SER A 25 -0.35 -2.74 33.72
CA SER A 25 0.64 -2.00 32.94
C SER A 25 0.11 -0.61 32.55
N ILE A 26 -1.18 -0.48 32.21
CA ILE A 26 -1.82 0.83 32.00
C ILE A 26 -1.87 1.63 33.31
N ALA A 27 -2.33 1.03 34.41
CA ALA A 27 -2.47 1.73 35.70
C ALA A 27 -1.13 2.19 36.29
N LYS A 28 -0.04 1.47 36.02
CA LYS A 28 1.32 1.78 36.50
C LYS A 28 2.20 2.49 35.46
N ASN A 29 1.63 2.87 34.32
CA ASN A 29 2.34 3.55 33.22
C ASN A 29 3.59 2.79 32.72
N LEU A 30 3.51 1.45 32.67
CA LEU A 30 4.59 0.56 32.18
C LEU A 30 4.48 0.41 30.65
N LEU A 31 4.83 1.48 29.94
CA LEU A 31 4.63 1.62 28.49
C LEU A 31 5.95 1.57 27.71
N ASP A 32 5.91 0.95 26.53
CA ASP A 32 6.95 0.99 25.50
C ASP A 32 6.94 2.32 24.74
N ILE A 33 7.67 3.32 25.22
CA ILE A 33 7.73 4.61 24.53
C ILE A 33 8.46 4.45 23.17
N PRO A 34 7.81 4.79 22.04
CA PRO A 34 8.41 4.74 20.72
C PRO A 34 9.71 5.53 20.66
N ASN A 35 10.69 4.98 19.96
CA ASN A 35 11.98 5.61 19.66
C ASN A 35 12.25 5.47 18.16
N GLU A 36 13.34 6.08 17.67
CA GLU A 36 13.73 6.02 16.24
C GLU A 36 13.86 4.58 15.69
N ARG A 37 13.96 3.57 16.58
CA ARG A 37 14.05 2.13 16.27
C ARG A 37 12.75 1.34 16.49
N SER A 38 11.63 1.96 16.87
CA SER A 38 10.34 1.29 17.07
C SER A 38 9.55 1.19 15.76
N SER A 39 8.88 0.06 15.52
CA SER A 39 7.94 -0.10 14.39
C SER A 39 6.51 0.32 14.76
N HIS A 40 6.28 0.66 16.02
CA HIS A 40 5.05 1.25 16.52
C HIS A 40 5.23 2.74 16.76
N SER A 41 4.16 3.50 16.52
CA SER A 41 4.09 4.94 16.80
C SER A 41 3.47 5.26 18.17
N ILE A 42 2.88 4.27 18.86
CA ILE A 42 2.11 4.45 20.11
C ILE A 42 2.80 3.79 21.31
N PRO A 43 2.98 4.49 22.45
CA PRO A 43 3.37 3.85 23.70
C PRO A 43 2.44 2.69 24.06
N LYS A 44 2.93 1.46 23.88
CA LYS A 44 2.14 0.25 24.11
C LYS A 44 2.55 -0.41 25.43
N PRO A 45 1.61 -0.90 26.26
CA PRO A 45 1.94 -1.64 27.47
C PRO A 45 2.91 -2.80 27.18
N ARG A 46 3.95 -2.96 28.01
CA ARG A 46 4.89 -4.11 27.98
C ARG A 46 4.52 -5.13 29.06
N LEU A 47 5.34 -6.20 29.17
CA LEU A 47 5.22 -7.31 30.13
C LEU A 47 4.24 -8.43 29.75
N GLY A 48 3.78 -8.47 28.51
CA GLY A 48 2.94 -9.57 28.01
C GLY A 48 3.59 -10.95 28.15
N GLY A 49 4.93 -11.01 28.07
CA GLY A 49 5.72 -12.21 28.26
C GLY A 49 5.53 -12.89 29.64
N ILE A 50 5.23 -12.10 30.68
CA ILE A 50 4.95 -12.66 32.02
C ILE A 50 3.70 -13.55 31.98
N ALA A 51 2.65 -13.16 31.24
CA ALA A 51 1.44 -13.98 31.12
C ALA A 51 1.72 -15.31 30.45
N ILE A 52 2.54 -15.31 29.39
CA ILE A 52 2.94 -16.52 28.65
C ILE A 52 3.76 -17.44 29.57
N ALA A 53 4.77 -16.89 30.24
CA ALA A 53 5.63 -17.66 31.13
C ALA A 53 4.86 -18.24 32.32
N ALA A 54 4.02 -17.42 32.99
CA ALA A 54 3.19 -17.87 34.09
C ALA A 54 2.21 -18.98 33.66
N ALA A 55 1.54 -18.82 32.50
CA ALA A 55 0.67 -19.85 31.95
C ALA A 55 1.43 -21.16 31.67
N PHE A 56 2.65 -21.06 31.13
CA PHE A 56 3.51 -22.22 30.90
C PHE A 56 3.86 -22.93 32.22
N TYR A 57 4.36 -22.22 33.22
CA TYR A 57 4.72 -22.80 34.52
C TYR A 57 3.54 -23.41 35.26
N ILE A 58 2.39 -22.72 35.30
CA ILE A 58 1.19 -23.22 35.98
C ILE A 58 0.71 -24.50 35.30
N THR A 59 0.62 -24.52 33.97
CA THR A 59 0.15 -25.71 33.24
C THR A 59 1.14 -26.87 33.33
N VAL A 60 2.45 -26.61 33.32
CA VAL A 60 3.47 -27.65 33.59
C VAL A 60 3.31 -28.22 35.00
N SER A 61 2.99 -27.38 35.98
CA SER A 61 2.72 -27.81 37.35
C SER A 61 1.44 -28.65 37.44
N THR A 62 0.37 -28.28 36.72
CA THR A 62 -0.85 -29.10 36.60
C THR A 62 -0.54 -30.46 35.99
N ALA A 63 0.22 -30.51 34.90
CA ALA A 63 0.63 -31.76 34.26
C ALA A 63 1.41 -32.68 35.21
N PHE A 64 2.22 -32.09 36.11
CA PHE A 64 2.95 -32.82 37.15
C PHE A 64 2.02 -33.36 38.24
N ILE A 65 1.13 -32.53 38.81
CA ILE A 65 0.24 -32.90 39.91
C ILE A 65 -0.72 -34.02 39.51
N VAL A 66 -1.23 -34.00 38.27
CA VAL A 66 -2.18 -35.00 37.77
C VAL A 66 -1.47 -36.33 37.37
N GLY A 67 -0.13 -36.40 37.49
CA GLY A 67 0.63 -37.63 37.27
C GLY A 67 0.67 -38.09 35.81
N HIS A 68 0.28 -37.24 34.87
CA HIS A 68 0.12 -37.63 33.47
C HIS A 68 1.41 -37.57 32.66
N VAL A 69 2.51 -37.01 33.18
CA VAL A 69 3.78 -36.95 32.41
C VAL A 69 5.03 -36.96 33.28
N VAL A 70 6.03 -37.73 32.83
CA VAL A 70 7.47 -37.55 33.10
C VAL A 70 7.97 -36.28 32.38
N ILE A 71 7.35 -35.12 32.66
CA ILE A 71 7.97 -33.83 32.32
C ILE A 71 9.02 -33.57 33.38
N VAL A 72 8.61 -33.61 34.64
CA VAL A 72 9.47 -33.40 35.79
C VAL A 72 9.95 -34.75 36.31
N GLY A 73 11.27 -34.98 36.25
CA GLY A 73 11.90 -36.25 36.62
C GLY A 73 13.24 -36.47 35.91
N SER A 74 13.47 -35.83 34.76
CA SER A 74 14.80 -35.72 34.17
C SER A 74 15.47 -34.43 34.64
N SER A 75 16.76 -34.51 34.99
CA SER A 75 17.58 -33.33 35.30
C SER A 75 17.45 -32.26 34.21
N ALA A 76 17.37 -32.69 32.94
CA ALA A 76 17.22 -31.84 31.77
C ALA A 76 15.97 -30.95 31.80
N MET A 77 14.83 -31.43 32.28
CA MET A 77 13.63 -30.60 32.41
C MET A 77 13.77 -29.58 33.54
N LEU A 78 14.41 -29.94 34.66
CA LEU A 78 14.75 -28.97 35.70
C LEU A 78 15.70 -27.89 35.17
N GLY A 79 16.61 -28.27 34.27
CA GLY A 79 17.45 -27.33 33.51
C GLY A 79 16.65 -26.39 32.60
N LEU A 80 15.66 -26.92 31.88
CA LEU A 80 14.73 -26.12 31.07
C LEU A 80 13.98 -25.11 31.94
N LEU A 81 13.32 -25.57 33.01
CA LEU A 81 12.55 -24.70 33.90
C LEU A 81 13.45 -23.70 34.63
N GLY A 82 14.61 -24.13 35.14
CA GLY A 82 15.57 -23.26 35.81
C GLY A 82 16.12 -22.18 34.88
N GLY A 83 16.59 -22.55 33.69
CA GLY A 83 17.13 -21.59 32.71
C GLY A 83 16.05 -20.65 32.15
N ALA A 84 14.84 -21.15 31.90
CA ALA A 84 13.71 -20.31 31.50
C ALA A 84 13.33 -19.32 32.61
N GLY A 85 13.46 -19.71 33.88
CA GLY A 85 13.28 -18.84 35.05
C GLY A 85 14.32 -17.72 35.10
N VAL A 86 15.59 -18.01 34.80
CA VAL A 86 16.65 -17.01 34.70
C VAL A 86 16.32 -15.95 33.64
N LEU A 87 15.82 -16.36 32.46
CA LEU A 87 15.45 -15.42 31.40
C LEU A 87 14.16 -14.65 31.70
N LEU A 88 13.19 -15.28 32.36
CA LEU A 88 12.01 -14.59 32.87
C LEU A 88 12.41 -13.46 33.82
N LEU A 89 13.32 -13.72 34.76
CA LEU A 89 13.83 -12.69 35.68
C LEU A 89 14.59 -11.59 34.92
N MET A 90 15.48 -11.96 34.00
CA MET A 90 16.22 -11.00 33.18
C MET A 90 15.29 -10.09 32.40
N GLY A 91 14.29 -10.66 31.72
CA GLY A 91 13.35 -9.91 30.91
C GLY A 91 12.50 -8.97 31.75
N VAL A 92 12.01 -9.41 32.92
CA VAL A 92 11.25 -8.53 33.81
C VAL A 92 12.11 -7.36 34.30
N VAL A 93 13.39 -7.62 34.61
CA VAL A 93 14.34 -6.57 34.97
C VAL A 93 14.59 -5.62 33.80
N ASP A 94 14.73 -6.14 32.58
CA ASP A 94 14.93 -5.33 31.37
C ASP A 94 13.71 -4.47 31.03
N ASP A 95 12.51 -5.06 31.02
CA ASP A 95 11.28 -4.35 30.70
C ASP A 95 10.96 -3.23 31.72
N VAL A 96 11.45 -3.35 32.96
CA VAL A 96 11.24 -2.35 34.03
C VAL A 96 12.38 -1.33 34.13
N ARG A 97 13.64 -1.75 34.02
CA ARG A 97 14.82 -0.89 34.28
C ARG A 97 15.62 -0.54 33.02
N GLY A 98 15.49 -1.33 31.96
CA GLY A 98 16.34 -1.28 30.77
C GLY A 98 17.77 -1.74 31.10
N ILE A 99 18.21 -2.86 30.54
CA ILE A 99 19.59 -3.35 30.68
C ILE A 99 20.32 -3.35 29.33
N GLY A 100 21.62 -3.09 29.37
CA GLY A 100 22.47 -3.10 28.19
C GLY A 100 22.64 -4.50 27.57
N ALA A 101 23.15 -4.55 26.34
CA ALA A 101 23.32 -5.81 25.59
C ALA A 101 24.25 -6.82 26.28
N ILE A 102 25.33 -6.36 26.94
CA ILE A 102 26.29 -7.25 27.62
C ILE A 102 25.65 -7.96 28.81
N PRO A 103 24.98 -7.27 29.77
CA PRO A 103 24.22 -7.95 30.82
C PRO A 103 23.21 -8.98 30.27
N LYS A 104 22.46 -8.63 29.22
CA LYS A 104 21.51 -9.57 28.58
C LYS A 104 22.21 -10.84 28.12
N LEU A 105 23.34 -10.70 27.43
CA LEU A 105 24.14 -11.82 26.96
C LEU A 105 24.63 -12.70 28.12
N LEU A 106 25.07 -12.11 29.23
CA LEU A 106 25.49 -12.86 30.42
C LEU A 106 24.34 -13.67 31.03
N PHE A 107 23.13 -13.12 31.13
CA PHE A 107 21.95 -13.86 31.58
C PHE A 107 21.58 -14.99 30.62
N GLN A 108 21.69 -14.78 29.30
CA GLN A 108 21.46 -15.82 28.30
C GLN A 108 22.48 -16.96 28.42
N ILE A 109 23.76 -16.65 28.63
CA ILE A 109 24.81 -17.64 28.88
C ILE A 109 24.56 -18.38 30.19
N ALA A 110 24.14 -17.69 31.25
CA ALA A 110 23.80 -18.30 32.53
C ALA A 110 22.61 -19.28 32.37
N ALA A 111 21.53 -18.86 31.69
CA ALA A 111 20.39 -19.72 31.41
C ALA A 111 20.77 -20.96 30.57
N ALA A 112 21.60 -20.77 29.54
CA ALA A 112 22.12 -21.87 28.73
C ALA A 112 22.98 -22.83 29.56
N SER A 113 23.81 -22.30 30.47
CA SER A 113 24.65 -23.10 31.36
C SER A 113 23.84 -23.94 32.34
N VAL A 114 22.71 -23.40 32.85
CA VAL A 114 21.77 -24.16 33.69
C VAL A 114 21.18 -25.34 32.91
N ALA A 115 20.78 -25.15 31.65
CA ALA A 115 20.27 -26.24 30.81
C ALA A 115 21.35 -27.28 30.48
N VAL A 116 22.58 -26.84 30.16
CA VAL A 116 23.72 -27.70 29.82
C VAL A 116 24.16 -28.56 31.00
N THR A 117 24.31 -27.96 32.19
CA THR A 117 24.69 -28.70 33.42
C THR A 117 23.63 -29.70 33.85
N ALA A 118 22.36 -29.42 33.53
CA ALA A 118 21.24 -30.33 33.70
C ALA A 118 21.20 -31.47 32.65
N GLY A 119 22.06 -31.45 31.64
CA GLY A 119 22.22 -32.51 30.64
C GLY A 119 21.69 -32.21 29.25
N ALA A 120 21.21 -30.99 28.97
CA ALA A 120 20.87 -30.57 27.61
C ALA A 120 22.16 -30.23 26.84
N VAL A 121 22.77 -31.24 26.21
CA VAL A 121 24.02 -31.09 25.44
C VAL A 121 23.90 -31.75 24.08
N LEU A 122 24.17 -30.98 23.02
CA LEU A 122 24.38 -31.49 21.67
C LEU A 122 25.73 -32.20 21.59
N LYS A 123 25.73 -33.53 21.76
CA LYS A 123 26.94 -34.36 21.53
C LYS A 123 27.19 -34.60 20.05
N GLU A 124 26.11 -34.59 19.28
CA GLU A 124 26.09 -34.70 17.84
C GLU A 124 24.99 -33.78 17.30
N ILE A 125 25.03 -33.47 16.02
CA ILE A 125 23.96 -32.76 15.33
C ILE A 125 23.69 -33.41 13.98
N THR A 126 22.45 -33.82 13.77
CA THR A 126 22.00 -34.44 12.52
C THR A 126 21.47 -33.36 11.59
N ILE A 127 22.21 -33.03 10.54
CA ILE A 127 21.78 -32.02 9.55
C ILE A 127 21.15 -32.75 8.35
N PRO A 128 19.89 -32.43 7.98
CA PRO A 128 19.27 -32.96 6.77
C PRO A 128 20.17 -32.75 5.56
N LEU A 129 20.28 -33.74 4.68
CA LEU A 129 21.14 -33.78 3.48
C LEU A 129 22.65 -33.91 3.72
N ILE A 130 23.19 -33.57 4.89
CA ILE A 130 24.63 -33.68 5.19
C ILE A 130 24.93 -34.95 5.99
N GLY A 131 24.09 -35.28 6.98
CA GLY A 131 24.29 -36.40 7.91
C GLY A 131 24.58 -35.93 9.34
N THR A 132 25.01 -36.87 10.18
CA THR A 132 25.27 -36.63 11.60
C THR A 132 26.72 -36.22 11.83
N LEU A 133 26.92 -35.03 12.39
CA LEU A 133 28.22 -34.51 12.79
C LEU A 133 28.43 -34.74 14.28
N ASN A 134 29.51 -35.42 14.64
CA ASN A 134 29.88 -35.60 16.04
C ASN A 134 30.63 -34.35 16.54
N LEU A 135 30.15 -33.75 17.63
CA LEU A 135 30.73 -32.53 18.20
C LEU A 135 31.75 -32.83 19.31
N GLY A 136 31.73 -34.03 19.90
CA GLY A 136 32.65 -34.46 20.95
C GLY A 136 32.77 -33.43 22.08
N ALA A 137 34.01 -33.05 22.42
CA ALA A 137 34.30 -32.04 23.45
C ALA A 137 33.78 -30.63 23.12
N PHE A 138 33.57 -30.31 21.84
CA PHE A 138 32.98 -29.03 21.41
C PHE A 138 31.45 -28.98 21.57
N GLY A 139 30.80 -30.09 21.96
CA GLY A 139 29.36 -30.14 22.16
C GLY A 139 28.84 -29.14 23.19
N ILE A 140 29.55 -28.95 24.30
CA ILE A 140 29.19 -27.97 25.34
C ILE A 140 29.22 -26.52 24.82
N PRO A 141 30.36 -25.99 24.35
CA PRO A 141 30.42 -24.61 23.87
C PRO A 141 29.49 -24.39 22.67
N PHE A 142 29.33 -25.38 21.79
CA PHE A 142 28.38 -25.32 20.68
C PHE A 142 26.93 -25.24 21.17
N THR A 143 26.55 -26.00 22.20
CA THR A 143 25.20 -25.95 22.77
C THR A 143 24.89 -24.61 23.42
N ILE A 144 25.86 -24.01 24.14
CA ILE A 144 25.68 -22.67 24.70
C ILE A 144 25.48 -21.66 23.57
N LEU A 145 26.33 -21.70 22.53
CA LEU A 145 26.21 -20.83 21.36
C LEU A 145 24.85 -21.02 20.66
N TRP A 146 24.42 -22.26 20.48
CA TRP A 146 23.12 -22.63 19.87
C TRP A 146 21.96 -22.00 20.64
N ILE A 147 21.95 -22.16 21.96
CA ILE A 147 20.90 -21.61 22.82
C ILE A 147 20.88 -20.08 22.76
N VAL A 148 22.04 -19.44 22.95
CA VAL A 148 22.16 -17.98 22.91
C VAL A 148 21.77 -17.42 21.54
N ALA A 149 22.18 -18.07 20.44
CA ALA A 149 21.84 -17.64 19.09
C ALA A 149 20.34 -17.69 18.84
N ILE A 150 19.68 -18.81 19.17
CA ILE A 150 18.24 -18.96 18.98
C ILE A 150 17.44 -17.96 19.84
N ILE A 151 17.86 -17.71 21.09
CA ILE A 151 17.23 -16.69 21.94
C ILE A 151 17.24 -15.32 21.23
N ASN A 152 18.41 -14.90 20.74
CA ASN A 152 18.54 -13.59 20.11
C ASN A 152 17.82 -13.53 18.76
N PHE A 153 17.90 -14.57 17.93
CA PHE A 153 17.20 -14.61 16.65
C PHE A 153 15.69 -14.55 16.82
N TYR A 154 15.17 -15.23 17.84
CA TYR A 154 13.75 -15.15 18.18
C TYR A 154 13.37 -13.78 18.75
N ASN A 155 14.22 -13.19 19.61
CA ASN A 155 13.99 -11.85 20.14
C ASN A 155 13.89 -10.80 19.03
N PHE A 156 14.71 -10.93 17.98
CA PHE A 156 14.74 -9.97 16.87
C PHE A 156 13.43 -9.85 16.09
N ILE A 157 12.49 -10.81 16.17
CA ILE A 157 11.22 -10.71 15.43
C ILE A 157 10.06 -10.11 16.21
N ASP A 158 10.22 -9.83 17.51
CA ASP A 158 9.18 -9.21 18.35
C ASP A 158 8.97 -7.71 18.04
N GLY A 159 9.39 -7.25 16.85
CA GLY A 159 9.22 -5.88 16.36
C GLY A 159 7.95 -5.65 15.54
N ILE A 160 7.15 -6.69 15.23
CA ILE A 160 5.85 -6.58 14.54
C ILE A 160 4.75 -7.19 15.39
N ASP A 161 3.66 -6.43 15.56
CA ASP A 161 2.42 -6.86 16.21
C ASP A 161 2.01 -8.28 15.78
N GLY A 162 1.88 -9.22 16.71
CA GLY A 162 1.40 -10.58 16.45
C GLY A 162 2.42 -11.54 15.82
N LEU A 163 3.56 -11.06 15.32
CA LEU A 163 4.51 -11.89 14.58
C LEU A 163 5.12 -12.98 15.47
N ALA A 164 5.85 -12.59 16.52
CA ALA A 164 6.55 -13.52 17.39
C ALA A 164 5.61 -14.51 18.11
N ALA A 165 4.45 -14.04 18.58
CA ALA A 165 3.49 -14.90 19.26
C ALA A 165 2.84 -15.93 18.31
N GLY A 166 2.49 -15.55 17.08
CA GLY A 166 1.87 -16.50 16.16
C GLY A 166 2.86 -17.47 15.51
N VAL A 167 4.10 -17.02 15.23
CA VAL A 167 5.19 -17.92 14.87
C VAL A 167 5.44 -18.94 15.99
N ALA A 168 5.33 -18.54 17.27
CA ALA A 168 5.45 -19.46 18.40
C ALA A 168 4.37 -20.53 18.36
N VAL A 169 3.11 -20.15 18.14
CA VAL A 169 1.98 -21.10 18.07
C VAL A 169 2.19 -22.10 16.94
N ILE A 170 2.45 -21.62 15.72
CA ILE A 170 2.60 -22.48 14.54
C ILE A 170 3.82 -23.38 14.70
N GLY A 171 4.97 -22.81 15.07
CA GLY A 171 6.21 -23.55 15.25
C GLY A 171 6.11 -24.61 16.35
N ALA A 172 5.50 -24.27 17.50
CA ALA A 172 5.30 -25.21 18.58
C ALA A 172 4.33 -26.34 18.18
N LEU A 173 3.28 -26.08 17.40
CA LEU A 173 2.37 -27.14 16.93
C LEU A 173 3.06 -28.11 15.96
N PHE A 174 3.88 -27.64 15.02
CA PHE A 174 4.64 -28.51 14.13
C PHE A 174 5.71 -29.32 14.90
N LEU A 175 6.42 -28.69 15.84
CA LEU A 175 7.41 -29.39 16.67
C LEU A 175 6.76 -30.35 17.67
N ALA A 176 5.57 -30.05 18.19
CA ALA A 176 4.77 -31.00 18.93
C ALA A 176 4.42 -32.22 18.07
N PHE A 177 3.92 -32.01 16.84
CA PHE A 177 3.61 -33.11 15.93
C PHE A 177 4.82 -34.01 15.68
N LEU A 178 5.99 -33.42 15.42
CA LEU A 178 7.25 -34.15 15.25
C LEU A 178 7.70 -34.89 16.52
N ALA A 179 7.58 -34.26 17.69
CA ALA A 179 7.87 -34.90 18.97
C ALA A 179 6.93 -36.08 19.25
N GLY A 180 5.65 -35.96 18.88
CA GLY A 180 4.66 -37.05 18.98
C GLY A 180 5.00 -38.21 18.05
N LYS A 181 5.43 -37.92 16.82
CA LYS A 181 5.93 -38.91 15.86
C LYS A 181 7.17 -39.65 16.36
N ALA A 182 8.07 -38.93 17.05
CA ALA A 182 9.24 -39.51 17.70
C ALA A 182 8.94 -40.15 19.08
N GLU A 183 7.67 -40.29 19.46
CA GLU A 183 7.21 -40.86 20.73
C GLU A 183 7.76 -40.12 21.99
N MET A 184 8.17 -38.87 21.82
CA MET A 184 8.77 -38.04 22.86
C MET A 184 7.70 -37.28 23.65
N THR A 185 6.94 -38.02 24.48
CA THR A 185 5.76 -37.49 25.19
C THR A 185 6.05 -36.21 26.00
N GLY A 186 7.20 -36.12 26.69
CA GLY A 186 7.58 -34.94 27.47
C GLY A 186 7.78 -33.68 26.62
N LEU A 187 8.45 -33.79 25.47
CA LEU A 187 8.64 -32.68 24.53
C LEU A 187 7.33 -32.31 23.84
N PHE A 188 6.55 -33.31 23.42
CA PHE A 188 5.23 -33.11 22.84
C PHE A 188 4.36 -32.23 23.75
N VAL A 189 4.26 -32.59 25.04
CA VAL A 189 3.45 -31.83 25.99
C VAL A 189 4.03 -30.42 26.22
N ALA A 190 5.35 -30.27 26.34
CA ALA A 190 5.97 -28.95 26.51
C ALA A 190 5.65 -28.00 25.34
N TYR A 191 5.74 -28.49 24.09
CA TYR A 191 5.36 -27.70 22.91
C TYR A 191 3.86 -27.39 22.86
N ILE A 192 2.99 -28.33 23.26
CA ILE A 192 1.54 -28.10 23.33
C ILE A 192 1.20 -27.02 24.36
N ILE A 193 1.82 -27.04 25.54
CA ILE A 193 1.65 -26.00 26.56
C ILE A 193 2.14 -24.65 26.03
N LEU A 194 3.32 -24.61 25.39
CA LEU A 194 3.84 -23.39 24.77
C LEU A 194 2.89 -22.82 23.71
N ALA A 195 2.33 -23.67 22.85
CA ALA A 195 1.36 -23.26 21.84
C ALA A 195 0.10 -22.67 22.47
N GLY A 196 -0.43 -23.29 23.53
CA GLY A 196 -1.57 -22.77 24.28
C GLY A 196 -1.27 -21.40 24.92
N SER A 197 -0.15 -21.30 25.65
CA SER A 197 0.28 -20.06 26.30
C SER A 197 0.48 -18.91 25.31
N ALA A 198 1.11 -19.17 24.16
CA ALA A 198 1.31 -18.16 23.13
C ALA A 198 -0.02 -17.76 22.45
N LEU A 199 -0.93 -18.71 22.21
CA LEU A 199 -2.22 -18.43 21.57
C LEU A 199 -3.14 -17.57 22.46
N GLY A 200 -3.16 -17.82 23.77
CA GLY A 200 -3.92 -17.00 24.73
C GLY A 200 -3.46 -15.53 24.73
N PHE A 201 -2.15 -15.29 24.63
CA PHE A 201 -1.56 -13.96 24.51
C PHE A 201 -1.82 -13.33 23.13
N LEU A 202 -1.73 -14.13 22.06
CA LEU A 202 -1.85 -13.67 20.68
C LEU A 202 -3.15 -12.90 20.42
N LYS A 203 -4.25 -13.24 21.10
CA LYS A 203 -5.51 -12.49 20.96
C LYS A 203 -5.40 -10.99 21.27
N PHE A 204 -4.51 -10.61 22.19
CA PHE A 204 -4.27 -9.22 22.57
C PHE A 204 -3.12 -8.59 21.79
N ASN A 205 -2.21 -9.40 21.26
CA ASN A 205 -1.03 -8.96 20.52
C ASN A 205 -1.23 -8.94 18.99
N PHE A 206 -2.24 -9.64 18.45
CA PHE A 206 -2.53 -9.66 17.02
C PHE A 206 -2.89 -8.25 16.51
N PRO A 207 -2.42 -7.84 15.31
CA PRO A 207 -2.59 -6.49 14.79
C PRO A 207 -4.05 -5.99 14.78
N PRO A 208 -4.32 -4.78 15.31
CA PRO A 208 -3.42 -3.90 16.08
C PRO A 208 -3.19 -4.40 17.52
N ALA A 209 -1.93 -4.50 17.95
CA ALA A 209 -1.55 -5.01 19.26
C ALA A 209 -1.94 -4.04 20.40
N ARG A 210 -2.51 -4.58 21.48
CA ARG A 210 -2.85 -3.86 22.71
C ARG A 210 -1.80 -3.99 23.81
N ILE A 211 -0.92 -4.99 23.70
CA ILE A 211 0.15 -5.28 24.65
C ILE A 211 1.31 -5.95 23.89
N PHE A 212 2.53 -5.59 24.26
CA PHE A 212 3.74 -6.22 23.75
C PHE A 212 4.25 -7.31 24.67
N MET A 213 4.84 -8.31 24.04
CA MET A 213 5.45 -9.45 24.70
C MET A 213 6.66 -8.96 25.50
N GLY A 214 7.47 -8.07 24.90
CA GLY A 214 8.69 -7.54 25.49
C GLY A 214 9.81 -8.57 25.48
N ASP A 215 11.02 -8.13 25.83
CA ASP A 215 12.22 -8.99 25.87
C ASP A 215 12.01 -10.18 26.83
N THR A 216 11.14 -10.02 27.84
CA THR A 216 10.69 -11.12 28.71
C THR A 216 10.13 -12.30 27.94
N GLY A 217 9.12 -12.08 27.10
CA GLY A 217 8.44 -13.21 26.48
C GLY A 217 9.19 -13.75 25.28
N SER A 218 9.84 -12.88 24.50
CA SER A 218 10.54 -13.29 23.29
C SER A 218 11.80 -14.10 23.63
N ALA A 219 12.57 -13.70 24.65
CA ALA A 219 13.71 -14.46 25.12
C ALA A 219 13.30 -15.77 25.79
N PHE A 220 12.19 -15.77 26.55
CA PHE A 220 11.62 -16.98 27.16
C PHE A 220 11.20 -18.01 26.10
N ILE A 221 10.44 -17.59 25.08
CA ILE A 221 10.00 -18.47 23.98
C ILE A 221 11.21 -18.97 23.18
N GLY A 222 12.14 -18.07 22.83
CA GLY A 222 13.37 -18.45 22.13
C GLY A 222 14.18 -19.51 22.88
N PHE A 223 14.32 -19.37 24.20
CA PHE A 223 14.98 -20.36 25.03
C PHE A 223 14.25 -21.71 25.07
N LEU A 224 12.92 -21.70 25.17
CA LEU A 224 12.14 -22.94 25.12
C LEU A 224 12.36 -23.67 23.79
N PHE A 225 12.27 -22.98 22.65
CA PHE A 225 12.58 -23.59 21.35
C PHE A 225 14.01 -24.13 21.30
N ALA A 226 14.98 -23.36 21.79
CA ALA A 226 16.37 -23.76 21.78
C ALA A 226 16.62 -25.02 22.60
N VAL A 227 16.23 -25.06 23.86
CA VAL A 227 16.51 -26.20 24.75
C VAL A 227 15.68 -27.42 24.37
N LEU A 228 14.40 -27.25 24.00
CA LEU A 228 13.59 -28.38 23.54
C LEU A 228 14.16 -29.01 22.26
N SER A 229 14.76 -28.20 21.35
CA SER A 229 15.47 -28.72 20.17
C SER A 229 16.73 -29.52 20.54
N VAL A 230 17.48 -29.06 21.55
CA VAL A 230 18.67 -29.80 22.05
C VAL A 230 18.25 -31.14 22.67
N LEU A 231 17.12 -31.14 23.40
CA LEU A 231 16.60 -32.34 24.05
C LEU A 231 15.98 -33.35 23.08
N SER A 232 15.67 -32.96 21.85
CA SER A 232 15.17 -33.85 20.80
C SER A 232 16.29 -34.59 20.06
N GLU A 233 17.47 -33.99 19.95
CA GLU A 233 18.62 -34.56 19.23
C GLU A 233 19.02 -35.93 19.80
N GLY A 234 19.36 -36.86 18.90
CA GLY A 234 19.71 -38.25 19.27
C GLY A 234 18.53 -39.11 19.77
N ARG A 235 17.30 -38.56 19.82
CA ARG A 235 16.10 -39.26 20.29
C ARG A 235 14.99 -39.38 19.23
N GLY A 236 15.38 -39.32 17.96
CA GLY A 236 14.49 -39.52 16.82
C GLY A 236 14.13 -38.24 16.07
N ALA A 237 14.28 -37.04 16.64
CA ALA A 237 14.03 -35.77 15.96
C ALA A 237 15.25 -34.83 16.07
N SER A 238 15.84 -34.47 14.92
CA SER A 238 16.99 -33.56 14.88
C SER A 238 16.65 -32.17 15.42
N ALA A 239 17.56 -31.57 16.20
CA ALA A 239 17.50 -30.18 16.63
C ALA A 239 17.39 -29.21 15.45
N PHE A 240 17.95 -29.59 14.29
CA PHE A 240 17.91 -28.82 13.05
C PHE A 240 16.49 -28.67 12.49
N LEU A 241 15.55 -29.56 12.85
CA LEU A 241 14.13 -29.41 12.47
C LEU A 241 13.53 -28.12 13.05
N THR A 242 13.96 -27.69 14.25
CA THR A 242 13.54 -26.39 14.82
C THR A 242 14.04 -25.23 13.98
N VAL A 243 15.27 -25.32 13.47
CA VAL A 243 15.85 -24.32 12.57
C VAL A 243 15.10 -24.27 11.24
N ILE A 244 14.65 -25.41 10.71
CA ILE A 244 13.82 -25.44 9.48
C ILE A 244 12.48 -24.77 9.75
N VAL A 245 11.75 -25.19 10.79
CA VAL A 245 10.42 -24.65 11.12
C VAL A 245 10.46 -23.13 11.30
N LEU A 246 11.49 -22.62 11.97
CA LEU A 246 11.69 -21.18 12.22
C LEU A 246 12.61 -20.51 11.19
N GLY A 247 12.84 -21.15 10.04
CA GLY A 247 13.87 -20.78 9.07
C GLY A 247 13.68 -19.40 8.45
N ALA A 248 12.44 -18.92 8.32
CA ALA A 248 12.15 -17.56 7.85
C ALA A 248 12.79 -16.49 8.74
N VAL A 249 12.56 -16.64 10.03
CA VAL A 249 13.00 -15.74 11.10
C VAL A 249 14.50 -15.87 11.32
N PHE A 250 14.99 -17.10 11.48
CA PHE A 250 16.40 -17.35 11.74
C PHE A 250 17.27 -17.02 10.52
N GLY A 251 16.78 -17.30 9.31
CA GLY A 251 17.44 -16.97 8.06
C GLY A 251 17.61 -15.47 7.88
N ASP A 252 16.59 -14.67 8.18
CA ASP A 252 16.70 -13.21 8.15
C ASP A 252 17.67 -12.66 9.20
N ALA A 253 17.58 -13.14 10.43
CA ALA A 253 18.51 -12.76 11.49
C ALA A 253 19.96 -13.07 11.08
N ALA A 254 20.22 -14.29 10.58
CA ALA A 254 21.53 -14.70 10.10
C ALA A 254 22.03 -13.84 8.93
N VAL A 255 21.21 -13.64 7.90
CA VAL A 255 21.58 -12.82 6.72
C VAL A 255 21.84 -11.37 7.11
N THR A 256 21.04 -10.82 8.02
CA THR A 256 21.19 -9.43 8.50
C THR A 256 22.48 -9.28 9.28
N LEU A 257 22.77 -10.18 10.21
CA LEU A 257 24.03 -10.18 10.96
C LEU A 257 25.25 -10.39 10.05
N ILE A 258 25.21 -11.35 9.14
CA ILE A 258 26.29 -11.60 8.17
C ILE A 258 26.56 -10.36 7.32
N ARG A 259 25.51 -9.70 6.82
CA ARG A 259 25.65 -8.46 6.04
C ARG A 259 26.32 -7.36 6.84
N ARG A 260 25.97 -7.20 8.12
CA ARG A 260 26.56 -6.20 9.02
C ARG A 260 28.04 -6.51 9.28
N MET A 261 28.37 -7.78 9.54
CA MET A 261 29.75 -8.23 9.69
C MET A 261 30.60 -7.94 8.46
N ILE A 262 30.09 -8.25 7.25
CA ILE A 262 30.78 -7.97 5.98
C ILE A 262 31.01 -6.47 5.78
N ARG A 263 30.10 -5.62 6.28
CA ARG A 263 30.19 -4.15 6.21
C ARG A 263 30.96 -3.53 7.36
N ALA A 264 31.53 -4.33 8.27
CA ALA A 264 32.15 -3.88 9.51
C ALA A 264 31.23 -2.99 10.37
N GLU A 265 29.90 -3.15 10.25
CA GLU A 265 28.92 -2.51 11.11
C GLU A 265 28.87 -3.23 12.46
N SER A 266 28.68 -2.49 13.57
CA SER A 266 28.55 -3.12 14.89
C SER A 266 27.31 -4.00 14.98
N ILE A 267 27.51 -5.30 15.25
CA ILE A 267 26.43 -6.28 15.45
C ILE A 267 25.69 -6.09 16.78
N LEU A 268 26.32 -5.43 17.76
CA LEU A 268 25.74 -5.19 19.09
C LEU A 268 24.83 -3.95 19.13
N THR A 269 24.86 -3.13 18.06
CA THR A 269 24.01 -1.95 17.98
C THR A 269 22.61 -2.33 17.47
N PRO A 270 21.53 -1.81 18.09
CA PRO A 270 20.16 -1.99 17.61
C PRO A 270 20.01 -1.54 16.14
N HIS A 271 19.17 -2.23 15.37
CA HIS A 271 18.97 -1.94 13.94
C HIS A 271 17.55 -2.26 13.47
N LYS A 272 17.18 -1.73 12.29
CA LYS A 272 15.86 -1.86 11.64
C LYS A 272 15.92 -2.54 10.24
N THR A 273 16.94 -3.37 10.01
CA THR A 273 17.28 -3.83 8.65
C THR A 273 16.84 -5.25 8.32
N HIS A 274 16.03 -5.85 9.18
CA HIS A 274 15.35 -7.14 8.98
C HIS A 274 14.34 -7.07 7.82
N TYR A 275 14.15 -8.14 7.04
CA TYR A 275 13.26 -8.06 5.87
C TYR A 275 11.83 -7.73 6.26
N TYR A 276 11.32 -8.26 7.38
CA TYR A 276 9.94 -8.04 7.79
C TYR A 276 9.72 -6.56 8.15
N GLN A 277 10.74 -5.87 8.70
CA GLN A 277 10.70 -4.43 8.96
C GLN A 277 10.78 -3.63 7.66
N ARG A 278 11.61 -4.06 6.71
CA ARG A 278 11.65 -3.44 5.37
C ARG A 278 10.31 -3.55 4.67
N LEU A 279 9.62 -4.69 4.79
CA LEU A 279 8.28 -4.85 4.24
C LEU A 279 7.30 -3.84 4.84
N THR A 280 7.37 -3.58 6.15
CA THR A 280 6.55 -2.51 6.75
C THR A 280 6.96 -1.11 6.29
N THR A 281 8.26 -0.84 6.12
CA THR A 281 8.75 0.42 5.52
C THR A 281 8.40 0.56 4.03
N LEU A 282 7.99 -0.53 3.38
CA LEU A 282 7.47 -0.57 2.01
C LEU A 282 5.93 -0.55 1.94
N GLY A 283 5.27 -0.25 3.05
CA GLY A 283 3.83 0.04 3.08
C GLY A 283 2.96 -1.15 3.42
N LEU A 284 3.55 -2.33 3.69
CA LEU A 284 2.77 -3.45 4.22
C LEU A 284 2.35 -3.14 5.67
N SER A 285 1.06 -3.31 5.94
CA SER A 285 0.57 -3.27 7.32
C SER A 285 1.17 -4.41 8.16
N HIS A 286 1.30 -4.22 9.47
CA HIS A 286 1.76 -5.25 10.40
C HIS A 286 0.95 -6.55 10.27
N LYS A 287 -0.36 -6.44 10.00
CA LYS A 287 -1.24 -7.58 9.74
C LYS A 287 -0.83 -8.38 8.52
N GLN A 288 -0.51 -7.72 7.42
CA GLN A 288 -0.10 -8.36 6.18
C GLN A 288 1.23 -9.11 6.36
N VAL A 289 2.24 -8.46 6.95
CA VAL A 289 3.54 -9.08 7.24
C VAL A 289 3.35 -10.29 8.16
N THR A 290 2.57 -10.15 9.22
CA THR A 290 2.29 -11.24 10.18
C THR A 290 1.64 -12.45 9.51
N ILE A 291 0.64 -12.26 8.65
CA ILE A 291 -0.02 -13.37 7.94
C ILE A 291 0.94 -14.05 6.95
N ILE A 292 1.76 -13.28 6.23
CA ILE A 292 2.78 -13.83 5.33
C ILE A 292 3.73 -14.74 6.13
N GLU A 293 4.20 -14.27 7.28
CA GLU A 293 5.10 -15.04 8.13
C GLU A 293 4.47 -16.30 8.70
N TYR A 294 3.18 -16.27 9.03
CA TYR A 294 2.47 -17.47 9.47
C TYR A 294 2.40 -18.52 8.36
N LEU A 295 2.11 -18.09 7.13
CA LEU A 295 2.05 -18.98 5.97
C LEU A 295 3.43 -19.56 5.66
N ILE A 296 4.49 -18.75 5.70
CA ILE A 296 5.86 -19.22 5.48
C ILE A 296 6.29 -20.19 6.60
N THR A 297 6.02 -19.86 7.86
CA THR A 297 6.33 -20.75 8.99
C THR A 297 5.59 -22.07 8.88
N ALA A 298 4.32 -22.06 8.44
CA ALA A 298 3.56 -23.30 8.21
C ALA A 298 4.13 -24.12 7.04
N LEU A 299 4.53 -23.46 5.95
CA LEU A 299 5.16 -24.10 4.79
C LEU A 299 6.49 -24.76 5.18
N LEU A 300 7.33 -24.06 5.95
CA LEU A 300 8.56 -24.58 6.51
C LEU A 300 8.32 -25.70 7.52
N GLY A 301 7.25 -25.61 8.31
CA GLY A 301 6.76 -26.68 9.17
C GLY A 301 6.47 -27.97 8.41
N VAL A 302 5.78 -27.87 7.26
CA VAL A 302 5.57 -29.01 6.35
C VAL A 302 6.90 -29.52 5.79
N GLY A 303 7.82 -28.63 5.41
CA GLY A 303 9.18 -29.00 5.00
C GLY A 303 9.95 -29.79 6.07
N ALA A 304 9.80 -29.41 7.34
CA ALA A 304 10.40 -30.11 8.47
C ALA A 304 9.79 -31.51 8.68
N VAL A 305 8.49 -31.68 8.44
CA VAL A 305 7.84 -33.00 8.44
C VAL A 305 8.43 -33.91 7.36
N PHE A 306 8.61 -33.41 6.14
CA PHE A 306 9.27 -34.18 5.10
C PHE A 306 10.75 -34.48 5.41
N ALA A 307 11.45 -33.54 6.06
CA ALA A 307 12.82 -33.77 6.52
C ALA A 307 12.90 -34.87 7.58
N TYR A 308 11.92 -34.92 8.49
CA TYR A 308 11.82 -35.97 9.51
C TYR A 308 11.55 -37.36 8.88
N GLU A 309 10.62 -37.44 7.94
CA GLU A 309 10.30 -38.68 7.20
C GLU A 309 11.41 -39.08 6.19
N ARG A 310 12.51 -38.31 6.14
CA ARG A 310 13.68 -38.51 5.26
C ARG A 310 13.35 -38.49 3.77
N GLU A 311 12.31 -37.75 3.40
CA GLU A 311 11.89 -37.60 2.02
C GLU A 311 12.72 -36.52 1.31
N MET A 312 13.99 -36.84 1.05
CA MET A 312 15.04 -35.89 0.65
C MET A 312 14.71 -35.06 -0.58
N ILE A 313 13.89 -35.60 -1.49
CA ILE A 313 13.48 -34.90 -2.69
C ILE A 313 12.54 -33.73 -2.34
N PHE A 314 11.62 -33.88 -1.38
CA PHE A 314 10.82 -32.75 -0.91
C PHE A 314 11.67 -31.78 -0.09
N VAL A 315 12.62 -32.27 0.71
CA VAL A 315 13.50 -31.38 1.48
C VAL A 315 14.27 -30.46 0.53
N VAL A 316 14.90 -31.01 -0.51
CA VAL A 316 15.60 -30.24 -1.54
C VAL A 316 14.63 -29.34 -2.29
N PHE A 317 13.44 -29.82 -2.62
CA PHE A 317 12.42 -29.06 -3.32
C PHE A 317 11.93 -27.84 -2.51
N PHE A 318 11.46 -28.04 -1.28
CA PHE A 318 11.01 -26.96 -0.39
C PHE A 318 12.16 -26.03 -0.05
N ALA A 319 13.38 -26.53 0.15
CA ALA A 319 14.56 -25.70 0.34
C ALA A 319 14.83 -24.84 -0.91
N ALA A 320 14.78 -25.39 -2.12
CA ALA A 320 14.98 -24.66 -3.37
C ALA A 320 13.89 -23.60 -3.61
N VAL A 321 12.61 -23.95 -3.39
CA VAL A 321 11.49 -23.01 -3.48
C VAL A 321 11.63 -21.90 -2.46
N TRP A 322 11.98 -22.23 -1.22
CA TRP A 322 12.12 -21.25 -0.15
C TRP A 322 13.33 -20.34 -0.39
N ILE A 323 14.48 -20.89 -0.79
CA ILE A 323 15.66 -20.12 -1.18
C ILE A 323 15.32 -19.18 -2.34
N PHE A 324 14.68 -19.68 -3.40
CA PHE A 324 14.26 -18.87 -4.54
C PHE A 324 13.30 -17.76 -4.12
N PHE A 325 12.25 -18.09 -3.37
CA PHE A 325 11.26 -17.14 -2.87
C PHE A 325 11.92 -16.06 -1.99
N PHE A 326 12.77 -16.46 -1.05
CA PHE A 326 13.48 -15.56 -0.14
C PHE A 326 14.39 -14.60 -0.90
N PHE A 327 15.20 -15.10 -1.84
CA PHE A 327 16.04 -14.24 -2.68
C PHE A 327 15.23 -13.36 -3.62
N TRP A 328 14.11 -13.84 -4.16
CA TRP A 328 13.21 -13.06 -4.99
C TRP A 328 12.56 -11.92 -4.20
N VAL A 329 12.04 -12.18 -3.00
CA VAL A 329 11.51 -11.15 -2.08
C VAL A 329 12.60 -10.14 -1.76
N LEU A 330 13.81 -10.59 -1.40
CA LEU A 330 14.92 -9.70 -1.07
C LEU A 330 15.36 -8.84 -2.27
N ALA A 331 15.34 -9.40 -3.48
CA ALA A 331 15.63 -8.66 -4.71
C ALA A 331 14.54 -7.63 -5.02
N LYS A 332 13.26 -7.97 -4.82
CA LYS A 332 12.12 -7.06 -5.00
C LYS A 332 12.11 -5.93 -3.99
N VAL A 333 12.33 -6.24 -2.70
CA VAL A 333 12.50 -5.24 -1.63
C VAL A 333 13.63 -4.27 -1.98
N ARG A 334 14.81 -4.77 -2.40
CA ARG A 334 15.94 -3.91 -2.82
C ARG A 334 15.66 -3.07 -4.07
N SER A 335 14.84 -3.57 -4.98
CA SER A 335 14.45 -2.83 -6.19
C SER A 335 13.53 -1.68 -5.85
N LEU A 336 12.53 -1.94 -5.00
CA LEU A 336 11.63 -0.91 -4.46
C LEU A 336 12.41 0.14 -3.64
N GLU A 337 13.33 -0.29 -2.77
CA GLU A 337 14.21 0.60 -1.98
C GLU A 337 15.09 1.52 -2.84
N ARG A 338 15.44 1.12 -4.08
CA ARG A 338 16.34 1.90 -4.96
C ARG A 338 15.60 2.79 -5.97
N GLY A 339 14.26 2.79 -5.97
CA GLY A 339 13.46 3.48 -6.99
C GLY A 339 13.70 2.97 -8.42
N LYS A 340 14.39 1.84 -8.58
CA LYS A 340 14.70 1.23 -9.88
C LYS A 340 13.78 0.05 -10.09
N ARG A 341 13.06 0.02 -11.22
CA ARG A 341 12.36 -1.18 -11.68
C ARG A 341 13.36 -2.33 -11.75
N LEU A 342 13.00 -3.50 -11.21
CA LEU A 342 13.73 -4.73 -11.50
C LEU A 342 13.79 -4.88 -13.02
N ALA A 343 14.95 -5.25 -13.57
CA ALA A 343 15.08 -5.57 -15.01
C ALA A 343 14.10 -6.67 -15.49
N PHE A 344 13.40 -7.32 -14.56
CA PHE A 344 12.42 -8.38 -14.74
C PHE A 344 10.96 -7.86 -14.82
N GLU A 345 10.70 -6.56 -14.67
CA GLU A 345 9.34 -6.01 -14.73
C GLU A 345 8.80 -6.02 -16.16
N GLY A 346 7.83 -6.90 -16.41
CA GLY A 346 7.00 -6.87 -17.62
C GLY A 346 7.48 -7.71 -18.79
N HIS A 347 8.55 -8.51 -18.67
CA HIS A 347 8.95 -9.44 -19.73
C HIS A 347 8.10 -10.72 -19.68
N PRO A 348 7.16 -10.94 -20.62
CA PRO A 348 6.27 -12.10 -20.62
C PRO A 348 7.04 -13.43 -20.64
N VAL A 349 8.27 -13.40 -21.16
CA VAL A 349 9.18 -14.54 -21.26
C VAL A 349 9.62 -15.05 -19.90
N LEU A 350 9.90 -14.17 -18.93
CA LEU A 350 10.36 -14.58 -17.59
C LEU A 350 9.21 -15.16 -16.76
N ILE A 351 8.00 -14.63 -16.94
CA ILE A 351 6.79 -15.16 -16.32
C ILE A 351 6.46 -16.53 -16.91
N ALA A 352 6.52 -16.65 -18.25
CA ALA A 352 6.36 -17.94 -18.93
C ALA A 352 7.42 -18.96 -18.48
N ALA A 353 8.67 -18.55 -18.29
CA ALA A 353 9.72 -19.43 -17.75
C ALA A 353 9.40 -19.90 -16.31
N GLY A 354 8.91 -19.00 -15.44
CA GLY A 354 8.46 -19.35 -14.09
C GLY A 354 7.28 -20.32 -14.08
N ASP A 355 6.32 -20.14 -14.99
CA ASP A 355 5.18 -21.06 -15.13
C ASP A 355 5.58 -22.43 -15.67
N ILE A 356 6.50 -22.47 -16.64
CA ILE A 356 7.05 -23.73 -17.15
C ILE A 356 7.75 -24.48 -16.01
N ALA A 357 8.47 -23.76 -15.13
CA ALA A 357 9.04 -24.36 -13.94
C ALA A 357 7.95 -24.89 -12.99
N PHE A 358 6.86 -24.13 -12.75
CA PHE A 358 5.74 -24.62 -11.93
C PHE A 358 5.03 -25.83 -12.54
N VAL A 359 4.89 -25.90 -13.87
CA VAL A 359 4.32 -27.05 -14.57
C VAL A 359 5.21 -28.28 -14.40
N ALA A 360 6.51 -28.16 -14.69
CA ALA A 360 7.45 -29.26 -14.55
C ALA A 360 7.46 -29.79 -13.11
N LEU A 361 7.44 -28.86 -12.17
CA LEU A 361 7.50 -29.13 -10.76
C LEU A 361 6.23 -29.76 -10.21
N SER A 362 5.05 -29.24 -10.56
CA SER A 362 3.77 -29.84 -10.18
C SER A 362 3.64 -31.27 -10.69
N TYR A 363 4.03 -31.49 -11.95
CA TYR A 363 3.98 -32.82 -12.56
C TYR A 363 4.91 -33.80 -11.83
N PHE A 364 6.14 -33.39 -11.53
CA PHE A 364 7.06 -34.17 -10.72
C PHE A 364 6.49 -34.47 -9.31
N LEU A 365 5.96 -33.45 -8.63
CA LEU A 365 5.41 -33.57 -7.27
C LEU A 365 4.21 -34.53 -7.24
N SER A 366 3.41 -34.55 -8.29
CA SER A 366 2.23 -35.41 -8.41
C SER A 366 2.58 -36.90 -8.54
N TYR A 367 3.63 -37.24 -9.29
CA TYR A 367 4.18 -38.61 -9.34
C TYR A 367 4.71 -39.02 -7.99
N TYR A 368 5.47 -38.12 -7.36
CA TYR A 368 6.13 -38.42 -6.11
C TYR A 368 5.13 -38.64 -4.97
N LEU A 369 4.11 -37.78 -4.86
CA LEU A 369 2.99 -37.95 -3.90
C LEU A 369 2.19 -39.22 -4.18
N ARG A 370 1.93 -39.55 -5.44
CA ARG A 370 1.19 -40.76 -5.81
C ARG A 370 1.98 -42.02 -5.46
N LEU A 371 3.26 -42.06 -5.79
CA LEU A 371 4.08 -43.26 -5.62
C LEU A 371 4.53 -43.47 -4.17
N ASN A 372 3.82 -42.88 -3.20
CA ASN A 372 4.14 -42.89 -1.78
C ASN A 372 5.62 -42.58 -1.56
N PHE A 373 6.07 -41.55 -2.27
CA PHE A 373 7.41 -41.00 -2.16
C PHE A 373 8.54 -41.95 -2.58
N ARG A 374 8.24 -42.85 -3.52
CA ARG A 374 9.24 -43.71 -4.17
C ARG A 374 9.30 -43.44 -5.66
N PHE A 375 10.48 -43.61 -6.24
CA PHE A 375 10.72 -43.54 -7.68
C PHE A 375 11.17 -44.91 -8.19
N PRO A 376 10.25 -45.86 -8.41
CA PRO A 376 10.59 -47.09 -9.10
C PRO A 376 11.03 -46.77 -10.55
N HIS A 377 11.96 -47.57 -11.07
CA HIS A 377 12.65 -47.24 -12.33
C HIS A 377 11.71 -47.13 -13.54
N GLU A 378 10.65 -47.95 -13.59
CA GLU A 378 9.70 -47.98 -14.71
C GLU A 378 8.80 -46.73 -14.77
N GLU A 379 8.23 -46.33 -13.64
CA GLU A 379 7.38 -45.15 -13.53
C GLU A 379 8.18 -43.85 -13.67
N THR A 380 9.43 -43.83 -13.17
CA THR A 380 10.33 -42.67 -13.31
C THR A 380 10.71 -42.45 -14.78
N ARG A 381 11.02 -43.53 -15.51
CA ARG A 381 11.28 -43.46 -16.95
C ARG A 381 10.05 -42.96 -17.70
N SER A 382 8.87 -43.45 -17.33
CA SER A 382 7.59 -43.03 -17.91
C SER A 382 7.30 -41.54 -17.64
N MET A 383 7.59 -41.05 -16.43
CA MET A 383 7.49 -39.63 -16.07
C MET A 383 8.47 -38.77 -16.90
N LEU A 384 9.74 -39.16 -17.01
CA LEU A 384 10.74 -38.39 -17.76
C LEU A 384 10.43 -38.32 -19.26
N ILE A 385 9.98 -39.42 -19.87
CA ILE A 385 9.59 -39.45 -21.29
C ILE A 385 8.36 -38.56 -21.55
N SER A 386 7.44 -38.49 -20.60
CA SER A 386 6.20 -37.74 -20.75
C SER A 386 6.31 -36.27 -20.35
N LEU A 387 7.28 -35.88 -19.53
CA LEU A 387 7.48 -34.50 -19.06
C LEU A 387 7.56 -33.46 -20.20
N PRO A 388 8.34 -33.67 -21.30
CA PRO A 388 8.36 -32.73 -22.42
C PRO A 388 6.99 -32.52 -23.06
N ILE A 389 6.20 -33.60 -23.20
CA ILE A 389 4.85 -33.55 -23.76
C ILE A 389 3.93 -32.71 -22.85
N VAL A 390 4.02 -32.91 -21.53
CA VAL A 390 3.27 -32.13 -20.54
C VAL A 390 3.61 -30.65 -20.63
N LEU A 391 4.90 -30.30 -20.70
CA LEU A 391 5.34 -28.90 -20.80
C LEU A 391 4.82 -28.23 -22.08
N ILE A 392 4.85 -28.93 -23.21
CA ILE A 392 4.33 -28.42 -24.49
C ILE A 392 2.82 -28.19 -24.41
N ILE A 393 2.05 -29.18 -23.96
CA ILE A 393 0.58 -29.08 -23.87
C ILE A 393 0.19 -27.93 -22.93
N ARG A 394 0.80 -27.86 -21.75
CA ARG A 394 0.48 -26.85 -20.73
C ARG A 394 0.83 -25.45 -21.22
N SER A 395 2.01 -25.27 -21.80
CA SER A 395 2.44 -23.98 -22.34
C SER A 395 1.53 -23.52 -23.48
N ALA A 396 1.14 -24.42 -24.39
CA ALA A 396 0.21 -24.11 -25.48
C ALA A 396 -1.17 -23.68 -24.96
N VAL A 397 -1.72 -24.40 -23.99
CA VAL A 397 -3.04 -24.06 -23.40
C VAL A 397 -2.99 -22.74 -22.63
N PHE A 398 -1.93 -22.48 -21.86
CA PHE A 398 -1.77 -21.21 -21.14
C PHE A 398 -1.63 -20.02 -22.09
N HIS A 399 -0.90 -20.21 -23.19
CA HIS A 399 -0.79 -19.20 -24.24
C HIS A 399 -2.13 -18.95 -24.94
N MET A 400 -2.88 -20.01 -25.27
CA MET A 400 -4.21 -19.93 -25.90
C MET A 400 -5.23 -19.21 -25.02
N TYR A 401 -5.22 -19.48 -23.70
CA TYR A 401 -6.07 -18.80 -22.72
C TYR A 401 -5.67 -17.35 -22.44
N GLY A 402 -4.58 -16.86 -23.06
CA GLY A 402 -4.12 -15.49 -22.92
C GLY A 402 -3.56 -15.18 -21.53
N LEU A 403 -3.08 -16.20 -20.79
CA LEU A 403 -2.45 -16.04 -19.47
C LEU A 403 -1.13 -15.27 -19.50
N TYR A 404 -0.77 -14.65 -20.63
CA TYR A 404 0.41 -13.79 -20.79
C TYR A 404 0.08 -12.44 -21.45
N LYS A 405 -1.19 -12.18 -21.79
CA LYS A 405 -1.62 -10.98 -22.56
C LYS A 405 -2.18 -9.84 -21.69
N GLY A 406 -2.50 -10.07 -20.43
CA GLY A 406 -3.08 -9.05 -19.53
C GLY A 406 -2.04 -8.12 -18.89
N VAL A 407 -2.42 -6.88 -18.60
CA VAL A 407 -1.65 -6.00 -17.70
C VAL A 407 -1.90 -6.50 -16.27
N TRP A 408 -0.99 -7.32 -15.74
CA TRP A 408 -1.08 -8.06 -14.47
C TRP A 408 -1.22 -7.21 -13.20
N ARG A 409 -1.37 -5.88 -13.35
CA ARG A 409 -1.53 -4.91 -12.27
C ARG A 409 -2.91 -5.01 -11.58
N TYR A 410 -3.87 -5.75 -12.17
CA TYR A 410 -5.23 -5.91 -11.66
C TYR A 410 -5.75 -7.36 -11.79
N THR A 411 -5.05 -8.36 -11.22
CA THR A 411 -5.53 -9.76 -11.25
C THR A 411 -6.90 -9.88 -10.57
N THR A 412 -7.99 -9.83 -11.32
CA THR A 412 -9.37 -9.88 -10.82
C THR A 412 -9.78 -11.32 -10.43
N PHE A 413 -10.95 -11.49 -9.79
CA PHE A 413 -11.52 -12.84 -9.59
C PHE A 413 -11.66 -13.60 -10.93
N ASP A 414 -11.90 -12.86 -12.02
CA ASP A 414 -11.97 -13.43 -13.36
C ASP A 414 -10.63 -13.98 -13.84
N ASP A 415 -9.51 -13.39 -13.45
CA ASP A 415 -8.18 -13.90 -13.80
C ASP A 415 -7.85 -15.19 -13.03
N LEU A 416 -8.28 -15.30 -11.77
CA LEU A 416 -8.21 -16.57 -11.03
C LEU A 416 -9.04 -17.65 -11.71
N MET A 417 -10.26 -17.30 -12.13
CA MET A 417 -11.14 -18.20 -12.84
C MET A 417 -10.56 -18.62 -14.21
N ARG A 418 -9.87 -17.71 -14.92
CA ARG A 418 -9.15 -18.04 -16.16
C ARG A 418 -8.01 -19.03 -15.91
N ILE A 419 -7.24 -18.86 -14.83
CA ILE A 419 -6.18 -19.82 -14.45
C ILE A 419 -6.78 -21.19 -14.18
N VAL A 420 -7.82 -21.28 -13.36
CA VAL A 420 -8.50 -22.55 -13.05
C VAL A 420 -9.03 -23.21 -14.33
N LYS A 421 -9.66 -22.45 -15.22
CA LYS A 421 -10.15 -22.95 -16.52
C LYS A 421 -9.00 -23.45 -17.42
N ALA A 422 -7.90 -22.71 -17.50
CA ALA A 422 -6.73 -23.08 -18.30
C ALA A 422 -6.03 -24.34 -17.76
N VAL A 423 -5.85 -24.45 -16.44
CA VAL A 423 -5.29 -25.65 -15.80
C VAL A 423 -6.24 -26.84 -15.97
N THR A 424 -7.55 -26.64 -15.89
CA THR A 424 -8.54 -27.71 -16.11
C THR A 424 -8.52 -28.21 -17.55
N LEU A 425 -8.56 -27.32 -18.54
CA LEU A 425 -8.49 -27.72 -19.96
C LEU A 425 -7.15 -28.40 -20.27
N GLY A 426 -6.03 -27.85 -19.79
CA GLY A 426 -4.71 -28.45 -19.98
C GLY A 426 -4.63 -29.86 -19.38
N SER A 427 -5.32 -30.12 -18.27
CA SER A 427 -5.37 -31.44 -17.65
C SER A 427 -6.20 -32.42 -18.48
N ALA A 428 -7.33 -31.96 -19.02
CA ALA A 428 -8.17 -32.76 -19.92
C ALA A 428 -7.43 -33.14 -21.22
N VAL A 429 -6.77 -32.17 -21.87
CA VAL A 429 -5.96 -32.40 -23.08
C VAL A 429 -4.80 -33.34 -22.79
N MET A 430 -4.14 -33.19 -21.64
CA MET A 430 -3.08 -34.10 -21.20
C MET A 430 -3.61 -35.53 -21.01
N ILE A 431 -4.75 -35.72 -20.35
CA ILE A 431 -5.36 -37.05 -20.16
C ILE A 431 -5.69 -37.69 -21.52
N VAL A 432 -6.33 -36.95 -22.43
CA VAL A 432 -6.66 -37.46 -23.78
C VAL A 432 -5.40 -37.84 -24.54
N THR A 433 -4.38 -36.98 -24.52
CA THR A 433 -3.09 -37.25 -25.18
C THR A 433 -2.43 -38.50 -24.62
N PHE A 434 -2.46 -38.71 -23.31
CA PHE A 434 -1.86 -39.88 -22.67
C PHE A 434 -2.64 -41.16 -22.93
N VAL A 435 -3.97 -41.08 -23.08
CA VAL A 435 -4.80 -42.20 -23.52
C VAL A 435 -4.45 -42.59 -24.97
N LEU A 436 -4.26 -41.62 -25.86
CA LEU A 436 -3.98 -41.89 -27.27
C LEU A 436 -2.55 -42.41 -27.50
N LEU A 437 -1.54 -41.77 -26.89
CA LEU A 437 -0.13 -42.09 -27.13
C LEU A 437 0.38 -43.27 -26.28
N PHE A 438 -0.05 -43.36 -25.02
CA PHE A 438 0.49 -44.32 -24.06
C PHE A 438 -0.55 -45.35 -23.59
N ARG A 439 -1.83 -45.22 -24.00
CA ARG A 439 -2.95 -46.05 -23.52
C ARG A 439 -3.04 -46.12 -21.99
N LEU A 440 -2.52 -45.10 -21.30
CA LEU A 440 -2.36 -45.03 -19.83
C LEU A 440 -1.61 -46.22 -19.20
N LYS A 441 -0.87 -47.02 -19.98
CA LYS A 441 -0.03 -48.10 -19.42
C LYS A 441 1.18 -47.51 -18.73
N SER A 442 1.40 -47.87 -17.46
CA SER A 442 2.49 -47.36 -16.60
C SER A 442 2.31 -45.94 -16.05
N PHE A 443 1.12 -45.33 -16.20
CA PHE A 443 0.80 -43.99 -15.70
C PHE A 443 -0.29 -44.04 -14.60
N PRO A 444 0.02 -43.73 -13.33
CA PRO A 444 -0.99 -43.76 -12.27
C PRO A 444 -2.02 -42.64 -12.44
N ARG A 445 -3.31 -42.98 -12.58
CA ARG A 445 -4.39 -42.02 -12.91
C ARG A 445 -4.56 -40.86 -11.92
N SER A 446 -4.26 -41.07 -10.64
CA SER A 446 -4.38 -40.01 -9.62
C SER A 446 -3.30 -38.93 -9.75
N VAL A 447 -2.20 -39.17 -10.47
CA VAL A 447 -1.18 -38.16 -10.78
C VAL A 447 -1.84 -36.95 -11.44
N PHE A 448 -2.74 -37.18 -12.40
CA PHE A 448 -3.41 -36.09 -13.11
C PHE A 448 -4.27 -35.20 -12.19
N ILE A 449 -4.90 -35.80 -11.17
CA ILE A 449 -5.72 -35.08 -10.18
C ILE A 449 -4.84 -34.30 -9.20
N ILE A 450 -3.77 -34.93 -8.72
CA ILE A 450 -2.80 -34.31 -7.80
C ILE A 450 -2.08 -33.15 -8.49
N ASP A 451 -1.64 -33.34 -9.75
CA ASP A 451 -1.04 -32.30 -10.59
C ASP A 451 -2.01 -31.13 -10.80
N TRP A 452 -3.27 -31.40 -11.16
CA TRP A 452 -4.28 -30.36 -11.35
C TRP A 452 -4.43 -29.47 -10.11
N PHE A 453 -4.46 -30.08 -8.92
CA PHE A 453 -4.59 -29.33 -7.67
C PHE A 453 -3.33 -28.50 -7.36
N ILE A 454 -2.15 -29.10 -7.39
CA ILE A 454 -0.87 -28.43 -7.06
C ILE A 454 -0.59 -27.30 -8.04
N LEU A 455 -0.75 -27.54 -9.34
CA LEU A 455 -0.52 -26.53 -10.36
C LEU A 455 -1.47 -25.35 -10.23
N THR A 456 -2.74 -25.59 -9.90
CA THR A 456 -3.72 -24.51 -9.65
C THR A 456 -3.30 -23.63 -8.49
N VAL A 457 -2.78 -24.23 -7.40
CA VAL A 457 -2.27 -23.49 -6.24
C VAL A 457 -1.02 -22.69 -6.59
N PHE A 458 -0.03 -23.27 -7.28
CA PHE A 458 1.18 -22.55 -7.68
C PHE A 458 0.88 -21.37 -8.61
N MET A 459 0.04 -21.60 -9.62
CA MET A 459 -0.34 -20.56 -10.56
C MET A 459 -1.12 -19.44 -9.85
N THR A 460 -2.16 -19.77 -9.10
CA THR A 460 -2.97 -18.78 -8.36
C THR A 460 -2.13 -18.01 -7.34
N GLY A 461 -1.30 -18.72 -6.58
CA GLY A 461 -0.43 -18.14 -5.55
C GLY A 461 0.59 -17.18 -6.12
N SER A 462 1.23 -17.51 -7.25
CA SER A 462 2.19 -16.60 -7.87
C SER A 462 1.55 -15.31 -8.38
N ARG A 463 0.32 -15.37 -8.92
CA ARG A 463 -0.40 -14.18 -9.40
C ARG A 463 -0.94 -13.33 -8.26
N ALA A 464 -1.43 -13.97 -7.20
CA ALA A 464 -1.86 -13.29 -5.99
C ALA A 464 -0.67 -12.56 -5.35
N ALA A 465 0.50 -13.21 -5.27
CA ALA A 465 1.73 -12.59 -4.79
C ALA A 465 2.12 -11.38 -5.66
N THR A 466 2.20 -11.53 -6.99
CA THR A 466 2.58 -10.40 -7.86
C THR A 466 1.61 -9.24 -7.80
N ARG A 467 0.28 -9.50 -7.75
CA ARG A 467 -0.74 -8.45 -7.59
C ARG A 467 -0.56 -7.72 -6.27
N TRP A 468 -0.45 -8.47 -5.18
CA TRP A 468 -0.33 -7.90 -3.84
C TRP A 468 0.92 -7.01 -3.73
N PHE A 469 2.05 -7.39 -4.34
CA PHE A 469 3.25 -6.55 -4.38
C PHE A 469 3.12 -5.29 -5.25
N HIS A 470 2.22 -5.27 -6.24
CA HIS A 470 1.97 -4.09 -7.08
C HIS A 470 0.88 -3.17 -6.52
N GLU A 471 0.01 -3.69 -5.66
CA GLU A 471 -0.96 -2.92 -4.87
C GLU A 471 -0.34 -2.26 -3.63
N LEU A 472 0.96 -2.51 -3.37
CA LEU A 472 1.70 -1.76 -2.36
C LEU A 472 1.81 -0.29 -2.79
N PRO A 473 1.61 0.67 -1.87
CA PRO A 473 1.86 2.07 -2.14
C PRO A 473 3.28 2.25 -2.70
N LYS A 474 3.46 3.16 -3.65
CA LYS A 474 4.80 3.42 -4.20
C LYS A 474 5.67 3.95 -3.06
N GLY A 475 6.97 3.64 -3.07
CA GLY A 475 7.94 3.99 -2.02
C GLY A 475 7.99 5.45 -1.58
N GLU A 476 7.36 6.36 -2.31
CA GLU A 476 7.23 7.79 -1.96
C GLU A 476 6.06 8.07 -0.99
N ASP A 477 5.10 7.14 -0.82
CA ASP A 477 3.91 7.33 0.04
C ASP A 477 4.08 6.89 1.50
N ILE A 478 5.18 6.20 1.86
CA ILE A 478 5.21 5.33 3.06
C ILE A 478 5.88 5.95 4.30
N VAL A 479 6.63 7.06 4.17
CA VAL A 479 7.08 7.83 5.35
C VAL A 479 6.04 8.90 5.64
N GLY A 480 4.87 8.47 6.14
CA GLY A 480 3.76 9.37 6.39
C GLY A 480 3.51 9.70 7.86
N LYS A 481 3.56 10.98 8.23
CA LYS A 481 3.19 11.47 9.58
C LYS A 481 1.72 11.14 9.85
N ARG A 482 1.40 10.51 10.98
CA ARG A 482 0.02 10.19 11.39
C ARG A 482 -0.71 11.47 11.78
N VAL A 483 -1.82 11.77 11.11
CA VAL A 483 -2.51 13.06 11.25
C VAL A 483 -3.90 12.91 11.84
N LEU A 484 -4.18 13.63 12.93
CA LEU A 484 -5.55 13.88 13.39
C LEU A 484 -6.09 15.16 12.76
N ILE A 485 -7.31 15.09 12.24
CA ILE A 485 -7.99 16.23 11.63
C ILE A 485 -8.98 16.81 12.65
N VAL A 486 -8.83 18.09 12.96
CA VAL A 486 -9.73 18.80 13.89
C VAL A 486 -10.87 19.44 13.11
N GLY A 487 -12.09 19.03 13.42
CA GLY A 487 -13.33 19.39 12.73
C GLY A 487 -13.83 18.25 11.82
N THR A 488 -15.13 18.26 11.56
CA THR A 488 -15.84 17.35 10.67
C THR A 488 -16.81 18.14 9.79
N GLY A 489 -16.91 17.78 8.50
CA GLY A 489 -17.68 18.51 7.49
C GLY A 489 -16.90 18.63 6.18
N ASN A 490 -17.47 19.30 5.18
CA ASN A 490 -16.93 19.34 3.81
C ASN A 490 -15.46 19.83 3.74
N MET A 491 -15.08 20.79 4.59
CA MET A 491 -13.68 21.28 4.65
C MET A 491 -12.71 20.25 5.23
N ALA A 492 -13.16 19.44 6.19
CA ALA A 492 -12.36 18.35 6.75
C ALA A 492 -12.24 17.18 5.76
N GLU A 493 -13.24 16.97 4.89
CA GLU A 493 -13.17 16.02 3.76
C GLU A 493 -12.21 16.50 2.67
N LEU A 494 -12.17 17.80 2.36
CA LEU A 494 -11.18 18.39 1.44
C LEU A 494 -9.75 18.23 1.97
N ILE A 495 -9.54 18.50 3.27
CA ILE A 495 -8.27 18.20 3.93
C ILE A 495 -7.91 16.73 3.77
N LEU A 496 -8.86 15.81 4.00
CA LEU A 496 -8.62 14.39 3.86
C LEU A 496 -8.23 14.01 2.42
N GLN A 497 -8.88 14.60 1.43
CA GLN A 497 -8.61 14.38 0.02
C GLN A 497 -7.24 14.95 -0.39
N ASP A 498 -6.88 16.15 0.06
CA ASP A 498 -5.57 16.75 -0.16
C ASP A 498 -4.46 15.97 0.54
N LEU A 499 -4.65 15.57 1.80
CA LEU A 499 -3.70 14.74 2.54
C LEU A 499 -3.45 13.39 1.83
N SER A 500 -4.46 12.84 1.15
CA SER A 500 -4.32 11.64 0.34
C SER A 500 -3.53 11.86 -0.96
N GLN A 501 -3.43 13.10 -1.45
CA GLN A 501 -2.71 13.48 -2.67
C GLN A 501 -1.24 13.88 -2.41
N TYR A 502 -0.94 14.49 -1.27
CA TYR A 502 0.40 15.06 -1.01
C TYR A 502 1.46 14.04 -0.61
N GLY A 503 1.09 12.78 -0.34
CA GLY A 503 2.02 11.76 0.15
C GLY A 503 2.60 12.13 1.52
N GLY A 504 3.05 11.15 2.31
CA GLY A 504 3.76 11.46 3.55
C GLY A 504 2.90 12.00 4.72
N MET A 505 1.57 11.89 4.65
CA MET A 505 0.66 12.11 5.80
C MET A 505 -0.44 11.04 5.82
N ILE A 506 -0.59 10.34 6.95
CA ILE A 506 -1.55 9.23 7.11
C ILE A 506 -2.68 9.69 8.02
N PRO A 507 -3.89 9.95 7.50
CA PRO A 507 -5.01 10.39 8.33
C PRO A 507 -5.48 9.22 9.23
N ILE A 508 -5.53 9.46 10.54
CA ILE A 508 -5.85 8.43 11.55
C ILE A 508 -7.23 8.58 12.19
N GLY A 509 -7.84 9.77 12.11
CA GLY A 509 -9.15 10.02 12.71
C GLY A 509 -9.51 11.50 12.75
N PHE A 510 -10.75 11.77 13.16
CA PHE A 510 -11.29 13.11 13.34
C PHE A 510 -11.52 13.42 14.82
N VAL A 511 -11.41 14.70 15.19
CA VAL A 511 -11.76 15.24 16.51
C VAL A 511 -12.73 16.40 16.30
N ASP A 512 -13.91 16.36 16.91
CA ASP A 512 -14.96 17.36 16.70
C ASP A 512 -15.81 17.50 17.96
N ASP A 513 -16.38 18.67 18.24
CA ASP A 513 -17.21 18.91 19.42
C ASP A 513 -18.64 18.35 19.30
N ARG A 514 -19.07 17.97 18.08
CA ARG A 514 -20.40 17.42 17.79
C ARG A 514 -20.60 16.03 18.38
N VAL A 515 -21.34 15.99 19.49
CA VAL A 515 -21.62 14.77 20.27
C VAL A 515 -22.31 13.67 19.45
N ASP A 516 -23.12 14.03 18.46
CA ASP A 516 -23.82 13.10 17.57
C ASP A 516 -22.89 12.33 16.62
N MET A 517 -21.67 12.84 16.38
CA MET A 517 -20.68 12.26 15.49
C MET A 517 -19.73 11.29 16.22
N PHE A 518 -19.71 11.25 17.55
CA PHE A 518 -18.75 10.45 18.30
C PHE A 518 -18.88 8.96 18.01
N GLY A 519 -17.74 8.33 17.68
CA GLY A 519 -17.68 6.91 17.33
C GLY A 519 -18.21 6.57 15.93
N ARG A 520 -18.74 7.53 15.17
CA ARG A 520 -19.07 7.34 13.75
C ARG A 520 -17.81 7.30 12.89
N MET A 521 -17.96 6.74 11.70
CA MET A 521 -16.90 6.59 10.70
C MET A 521 -17.18 7.53 9.52
N ILE A 522 -16.18 8.30 9.12
CA ILE A 522 -16.18 9.18 7.95
C ILE A 522 -15.04 8.72 7.04
N HIS A 523 -15.33 8.30 5.80
CA HIS A 523 -14.34 7.71 4.88
C HIS A 523 -13.49 6.57 5.48
N GLY A 524 -14.07 5.79 6.41
CA GLY A 524 -13.35 4.71 7.10
C GLY A 524 -12.47 5.15 8.28
N LEU A 525 -12.51 6.44 8.66
CA LEU A 525 -11.81 7.00 9.82
C LEU A 525 -12.79 7.38 10.93
N LYS A 526 -12.41 7.14 12.18
CA LYS A 526 -13.30 7.32 13.34
C LYS A 526 -13.29 8.76 13.84
N VAL A 527 -14.43 9.24 14.33
CA VAL A 527 -14.51 10.48 15.13
C VAL A 527 -14.32 10.11 16.61
N HIS A 528 -13.20 10.54 17.21
CA HIS A 528 -12.75 10.04 18.51
C HIS A 528 -13.41 10.73 19.71
N GLY A 529 -13.84 11.99 19.58
CA GLY A 529 -14.47 12.75 20.66
C GLY A 529 -14.25 14.27 20.52
N PRO A 530 -14.55 15.05 21.58
CA PRO A 530 -14.50 16.50 21.58
C PRO A 530 -13.07 17.05 21.56
N ILE A 531 -12.91 18.30 21.07
CA ILE A 531 -11.62 19.01 21.01
C ILE A 531 -11.04 19.21 22.41
N SER A 532 -11.88 19.29 23.44
CA SER A 532 -11.43 19.38 24.84
C SER A 532 -10.60 18.18 25.30
N ARG A 533 -10.72 17.03 24.64
CA ARG A 533 -9.93 15.81 24.91
C ARG A 533 -8.88 15.57 23.84
N LEU A 534 -8.53 16.57 23.05
CA LEU A 534 -7.54 16.45 21.97
C LEU A 534 -6.19 15.92 22.48
N GLU A 535 -5.76 16.29 23.70
CA GLU A 535 -4.53 15.75 24.29
C GLU A 535 -4.64 14.23 24.53
N ASP A 536 -5.73 13.78 25.17
CA ASP A 536 -6.01 12.36 25.42
C ASP A 536 -6.09 11.57 24.10
N ILE A 537 -6.79 12.13 23.12
CA ILE A 537 -7.05 11.50 21.82
C ILE A 537 -5.76 11.44 20.98
N ALA A 538 -5.02 12.53 20.87
CA ALA A 538 -3.74 12.57 20.15
C ALA A 538 -2.72 11.61 20.76
N THR A 539 -2.73 11.46 22.09
CA THR A 539 -1.89 10.50 22.79
C THR A 539 -2.36 9.06 22.55
N MET A 540 -3.66 8.79 22.63
CA MET A 540 -4.25 7.45 22.44
C MET A 540 -4.06 6.93 21.01
N GLU A 541 -4.18 7.80 20.01
CA GLU A 541 -4.10 7.44 18.58
C GLU A 541 -2.71 7.66 17.98
N SER A 542 -1.79 8.27 18.74
CA SER A 542 -0.42 8.62 18.34
C SER A 542 -0.38 9.39 17.03
N ALA A 543 -0.89 10.62 17.13
CA ALA A 543 -0.77 11.61 16.08
C ALA A 543 0.66 12.19 16.09
N ASP A 544 1.34 12.11 14.95
CA ASP A 544 2.59 12.82 14.68
C ASP A 544 2.32 14.29 14.32
N ALA A 545 1.12 14.56 13.79
CA ALA A 545 0.66 15.91 13.49
C ALA A 545 -0.85 16.09 13.75
N ILE A 546 -1.24 17.32 14.06
CA ILE A 546 -2.62 17.76 14.14
C ILE A 546 -2.84 18.79 13.04
N VAL A 547 -3.77 18.48 12.14
CA VAL A 547 -4.22 19.41 11.11
C VAL A 547 -5.50 20.06 11.58
N VAL A 548 -5.48 21.40 11.64
CA VAL A 548 -6.60 22.21 12.11
C VAL A 548 -6.85 23.36 11.15
N LEU A 549 -8.11 23.61 10.85
CA LEU A 549 -8.55 24.78 10.09
C LEU A 549 -8.33 26.05 10.92
N GLN A 550 -7.90 27.15 10.29
CA GLN A 550 -7.61 28.40 10.99
C GLN A 550 -8.81 28.91 11.81
N SER A 551 -10.03 28.79 11.29
CA SER A 551 -11.29 29.06 12.00
C SER A 551 -11.51 28.23 13.28
N LEU A 552 -10.86 27.07 13.40
CA LEU A 552 -10.99 26.15 14.53
C LEU A 552 -9.79 26.20 15.49
N VAL A 553 -8.70 26.90 15.13
CA VAL A 553 -7.51 27.05 15.98
C VAL A 553 -7.88 27.62 17.35
N GLY A 554 -8.76 28.63 17.38
CA GLY A 554 -9.19 29.28 18.63
C GLY A 554 -9.97 28.37 19.60
N ARG A 555 -10.38 27.17 19.17
CA ARG A 555 -11.01 26.16 20.03
C ARG A 555 -10.00 25.28 20.77
N ILE A 556 -8.73 25.34 20.39
CA ILE A 556 -7.64 24.60 21.02
C ILE A 556 -6.97 25.54 22.02
N THR A 557 -6.96 25.16 23.29
CA THR A 557 -6.29 25.96 24.34
C THR A 557 -4.77 26.00 24.12
N GLU A 558 -4.14 27.16 24.31
CA GLU A 558 -2.68 27.34 24.21
C GLU A 558 -1.87 26.38 25.11
N GLU A 559 -2.41 26.03 26.28
CA GLU A 559 -1.79 25.06 27.19
C GLU A 559 -1.72 23.65 26.58
N SER A 560 -2.83 23.17 26.00
CA SER A 560 -2.88 21.87 25.31
C SER A 560 -1.97 21.85 24.08
N ARG A 561 -1.92 22.95 23.31
CA ARG A 561 -1.05 23.11 22.15
C ARG A 561 0.43 23.01 22.55
N SER A 562 0.84 23.75 23.57
CA SER A 562 2.22 23.78 24.07
C SER A 562 2.67 22.40 24.59
N ARG A 563 1.79 21.69 25.33
CA ARG A 563 2.08 20.33 25.82
C ARG A 563 2.25 19.34 24.68
N LEU A 564 1.39 19.37 23.67
CA LEU A 564 1.48 18.49 22.51
C LEU A 564 2.73 18.77 21.66
N GLN A 565 3.09 20.04 21.45
CA GLN A 565 4.34 20.42 20.78
C GLN A 565 5.58 19.98 21.56
N SER A 566 5.57 20.08 22.90
CA SER A 566 6.66 19.58 23.75
C SER A 566 6.86 18.06 23.68
N ARG A 567 5.83 17.32 23.23
CA ARG A 567 5.85 15.87 22.98
C ARG A 567 6.16 15.52 21.51
N GLY A 568 6.49 16.50 20.68
CA GLY A 568 6.87 16.30 19.28
C GLY A 568 5.70 16.22 18.29
N VAL A 569 4.48 16.58 18.70
CA VAL A 569 3.31 16.64 17.79
C VAL A 569 3.31 17.97 17.03
N GLU A 570 3.39 17.90 15.70
CA GLU A 570 3.38 19.09 14.85
C GLU A 570 1.96 19.64 14.68
N PHE A 571 1.77 20.95 14.85
CA PHE A 571 0.51 21.61 14.52
C PHE A 571 0.61 22.25 13.15
N LYS A 572 -0.22 21.77 12.22
CA LYS A 572 -0.33 22.34 10.90
C LYS A 572 -1.67 23.07 10.80
N GLU A 573 -1.59 24.38 10.91
CA GLU A 573 -2.73 25.25 10.64
C GLU A 573 -2.88 25.36 9.13
N ILE A 574 -4.09 25.08 8.66
CA ILE A 574 -4.43 25.29 7.26
C ILE A 574 -5.37 26.48 7.20
N ASP A 575 -4.93 27.52 6.48
CA ASP A 575 -5.76 28.69 6.22
C ASP A 575 -7.01 28.21 5.49
N ASP A 576 -8.18 28.62 5.99
CA ASP A 576 -9.47 28.31 5.38
C ASP A 576 -9.52 28.76 3.90
N LEU A 577 -8.70 29.75 3.53
CA LEU A 577 -8.48 30.22 2.15
C LEU A 577 -7.42 29.42 1.38
N SER A 578 -6.45 28.78 2.02
CA SER A 578 -5.39 28.05 1.30
C SER A 578 -5.85 26.72 0.69
N LEU A 579 -6.83 26.05 1.31
CA LEU A 579 -7.56 24.91 0.72
C LEU A 579 -8.54 25.34 -0.37
N SER A 580 -8.76 26.65 -0.50
CA SER A 580 -9.57 27.23 -1.57
C SER A 580 -8.75 27.66 -2.80
N VAL A 581 -7.40 27.52 -2.78
CA VAL A 581 -6.53 28.00 -3.86
C VAL A 581 -5.36 27.05 -4.14
N GLY A 582 -5.64 25.96 -4.86
CA GLY A 582 -4.66 25.35 -5.75
C GLY A 582 -4.37 26.25 -6.95
N THR A 583 -3.59 27.32 -6.74
CA THR A 583 -2.50 27.84 -7.60
C THR A 583 -1.77 28.99 -6.90
N ASN A 584 -0.55 28.74 -6.43
CA ASN A 584 0.41 29.79 -6.03
C ASN A 584 0.93 30.52 -7.28
N ASP A 585 0.71 31.84 -7.36
CA ASP A 585 1.56 32.76 -8.14
C ASP A 585 1.48 34.18 -7.51
N THR A 586 1.92 34.31 -6.25
CA THR A 586 1.83 35.57 -5.46
C THR A 586 3.05 36.50 -5.58
N SER A 587 3.92 36.30 -6.57
CA SER A 587 5.11 37.14 -6.78
C SER A 587 5.11 37.89 -8.11
N PHE A 588 3.93 38.18 -8.66
CA PHE A 588 3.82 38.90 -9.93
C PHE A 588 3.30 40.32 -9.74
N GLU A 589 3.98 41.28 -10.37
CA GLU A 589 3.44 42.63 -10.52
C GLU A 589 2.23 42.56 -11.45
N PRO A 590 1.12 43.26 -11.12
CA PRO A 590 -0.05 43.29 -11.99
C PRO A 590 0.29 43.78 -13.40
N ILE A 591 -0.24 43.11 -14.42
CA ILE A 591 0.02 43.43 -15.82
C ILE A 591 -1.12 44.29 -16.37
N ASP A 592 -0.77 45.43 -16.96
CA ASP A 592 -1.68 46.37 -17.62
C ASP A 592 -2.11 45.88 -19.01
N LEU A 593 -2.62 44.64 -19.12
CA LEU A 593 -2.97 44.00 -20.39
C LEU A 593 -4.15 44.71 -21.09
N PHE A 594 -5.17 45.09 -20.33
CA PHE A 594 -6.41 45.68 -20.84
C PHE A 594 -6.59 47.13 -20.37
N LYS A 595 -5.49 47.88 -20.37
CA LYS A 595 -5.44 49.23 -19.81
C LYS A 595 -6.50 50.14 -20.41
N ASP A 596 -7.19 50.88 -19.55
CA ASP A 596 -8.26 51.84 -19.84
C ASP A 596 -9.49 51.26 -20.57
N ARG A 597 -9.62 49.93 -20.69
CA ARG A 597 -10.78 49.24 -21.30
C ARG A 597 -11.79 48.76 -20.27
N ASN A 598 -13.03 48.57 -20.72
CA ASN A 598 -14.04 47.81 -19.97
C ASN A 598 -13.94 46.32 -20.33
N VAL A 599 -13.69 45.48 -19.34
CA VAL A 599 -13.44 44.05 -19.53
C VAL A 599 -14.55 43.21 -18.91
N LEU A 600 -15.04 42.22 -19.65
CA LEU A 600 -15.94 41.20 -19.15
C LEU A 600 -15.22 39.84 -19.17
N MET A 601 -15.04 39.25 -17.99
CA MET A 601 -14.43 37.92 -17.82
C MET A 601 -15.49 36.89 -17.41
N ILE A 602 -15.53 35.75 -18.10
CA ILE A 602 -16.55 34.73 -17.90
C ILE A 602 -15.91 33.34 -17.81
N GLY A 603 -16.31 32.58 -16.80
CA GLY A 603 -15.96 31.17 -16.66
C GLY A 603 -15.33 30.83 -15.31
N ASN A 604 -14.64 29.70 -15.26
CA ASN A 604 -14.05 29.13 -14.04
C ASN A 604 -12.58 28.76 -14.18
N GLY A 605 -11.96 29.14 -15.29
CA GLY A 605 -10.56 28.85 -15.60
C GLY A 605 -9.58 29.59 -14.69
N ARG A 606 -8.29 29.29 -14.91
CA ARG A 606 -7.22 29.76 -14.04
C ARG A 606 -7.04 31.28 -14.08
N LEU A 607 -7.26 31.93 -15.23
CA LEU A 607 -7.12 33.39 -15.35
C LEU A 607 -8.26 34.11 -14.64
N THR A 608 -9.49 33.60 -14.75
CA THR A 608 -10.66 34.17 -14.08
C THR A 608 -10.54 34.07 -12.55
N ARG A 609 -10.02 32.94 -12.04
CA ARG A 609 -9.71 32.77 -10.60
C ARG A 609 -8.62 33.72 -10.09
N ASN A 610 -7.72 34.15 -10.96
CA ASN A 610 -6.56 34.96 -10.62
C ASN A 610 -6.61 36.36 -11.25
N ALA A 611 -7.81 36.93 -11.43
CA ALA A 611 -8.00 38.24 -12.05
C ALA A 611 -7.28 39.40 -11.32
N HIS A 612 -6.85 39.19 -10.06
CA HIS A 612 -6.04 40.14 -9.31
C HIS A 612 -4.65 40.41 -9.89
N LEU A 613 -4.17 39.55 -10.80
CA LEU A 613 -2.92 39.74 -11.53
C LEU A 613 -3.07 40.72 -12.71
N LEU A 614 -4.28 41.15 -13.02
CA LEU A 614 -4.57 42.16 -14.05
C LEU A 614 -4.79 43.53 -13.43
N SER A 615 -4.25 44.58 -14.05
CA SER A 615 -4.42 45.97 -13.62
C SER A 615 -4.71 46.92 -14.78
N GLY A 616 -4.93 48.20 -14.45
CA GLY A 616 -5.06 49.26 -15.45
C GLY A 616 -6.41 49.36 -16.15
N MET A 617 -7.33 48.41 -15.93
CA MET A 617 -8.68 48.42 -16.55
C MET A 617 -9.56 49.56 -16.03
N SER A 618 -10.40 50.12 -16.92
CA SER A 618 -11.42 51.12 -16.56
C SER A 618 -12.55 50.50 -15.74
N ALA A 619 -13.01 49.32 -16.16
CA ALA A 619 -14.00 48.52 -15.45
C ALA A 619 -13.74 47.03 -15.68
N LEU A 620 -14.05 46.21 -14.68
CA LEU A 620 -13.95 44.76 -14.77
C LEU A 620 -15.26 44.14 -14.29
N THR A 621 -15.88 43.31 -15.12
CA THR A 621 -17.04 42.50 -14.75
C THR A 621 -16.65 41.03 -14.78
N ILE A 622 -16.81 40.32 -13.68
CA ILE A 622 -16.55 38.87 -13.59
C ILE A 622 -17.88 38.14 -13.44
N VAL A 623 -18.13 37.16 -14.31
CA VAL A 623 -19.31 36.28 -14.26
C VAL A 623 -18.86 34.83 -14.19
N SER A 624 -19.32 34.10 -13.17
CA SER A 624 -19.00 32.67 -13.02
C SER A 624 -20.18 31.92 -12.42
N ASP A 625 -20.28 30.64 -12.74
CA ASP A 625 -21.16 29.68 -12.08
C ASP A 625 -20.46 28.97 -10.91
N ASP A 626 -19.15 29.17 -10.72
CA ASP A 626 -18.36 28.64 -9.62
C ASP A 626 -18.18 29.70 -8.52
N THR A 627 -18.72 29.41 -7.32
CA THR A 627 -18.61 30.27 -6.14
C THR A 627 -17.16 30.57 -5.75
N ALA A 628 -16.23 29.62 -5.95
CA ALA A 628 -14.82 29.79 -5.57
C ALA A 628 -14.13 30.89 -6.38
N VAL A 629 -14.54 31.08 -7.64
CA VAL A 629 -14.03 32.14 -8.52
C VAL A 629 -14.39 33.52 -7.95
N LEU A 630 -15.60 33.67 -7.43
CA LEU A 630 -16.08 34.95 -6.93
C LEU A 630 -15.53 35.29 -5.54
N VAL A 631 -15.25 34.27 -4.72
CA VAL A 631 -14.57 34.44 -3.43
C VAL A 631 -13.11 34.87 -3.63
N ASN A 632 -12.39 34.28 -4.58
CA ASN A 632 -11.04 34.76 -4.95
C ASN A 632 -11.08 36.16 -5.57
N ALA A 633 -12.13 36.48 -6.31
CA ALA A 633 -12.31 37.83 -6.84
C ALA A 633 -12.62 38.88 -5.75
N LEU A 634 -13.03 38.49 -4.52
CA LEU A 634 -13.22 39.41 -3.38
C LEU A 634 -11.90 39.85 -2.74
N ASP A 635 -10.76 39.35 -3.21
CA ASP A 635 -9.45 39.79 -2.75
C ASP A 635 -9.27 41.31 -2.99
N ASN A 636 -8.94 42.04 -1.93
CA ASN A 636 -8.69 43.50 -1.96
C ASN A 636 -7.50 43.89 -2.84
N ARG A 637 -6.77 42.90 -3.39
CA ARG A 637 -5.67 43.09 -4.34
C ARG A 637 -6.13 43.47 -5.77
N ILE A 638 -7.40 43.29 -6.14
CA ILE A 638 -7.89 43.74 -7.46
C ILE A 638 -8.02 45.27 -7.49
N LYS A 639 -7.05 45.95 -8.11
CA LYS A 639 -7.01 47.42 -8.20
C LYS A 639 -7.75 47.97 -9.43
N VAL A 640 -9.07 47.76 -9.50
CA VAL A 640 -9.93 48.29 -10.58
C VAL A 640 -10.98 49.22 -9.99
N LYS A 641 -11.17 50.40 -10.60
CA LYS A 641 -12.09 51.43 -10.08
C LYS A 641 -13.55 50.97 -10.08
N ASN A 642 -13.97 50.18 -11.06
CA ASN A 642 -15.34 49.73 -11.23
C ASN A 642 -15.39 48.21 -11.44
N LEU A 643 -15.35 47.47 -10.33
CA LEU A 643 -15.39 46.01 -10.32
C LEU A 643 -16.80 45.51 -10.01
N LYS A 644 -17.40 44.74 -10.93
CA LYS A 644 -18.69 44.08 -10.76
C LYS A 644 -18.50 42.57 -10.80
N ARG A 645 -19.23 41.87 -9.93
CA ARG A 645 -19.09 40.41 -9.75
C ARG A 645 -20.47 39.79 -9.73
N TYR A 646 -20.71 38.80 -10.57
CA TYR A 646 -22.00 38.14 -10.68
C TYR A 646 -21.84 36.62 -10.60
N ILE A 647 -22.60 36.00 -9.70
CA ILE A 647 -22.81 34.55 -9.73
C ILE A 647 -24.10 34.23 -10.46
N GLY A 648 -24.07 33.24 -11.34
CA GLY A 648 -25.27 32.76 -12.01
C GLY A 648 -24.93 31.77 -13.13
N ASP A 649 -25.98 31.15 -13.66
CA ASP A 649 -25.83 30.18 -14.73
C ASP A 649 -25.31 30.86 -16.01
N THR A 650 -24.08 30.53 -16.39
CA THR A 650 -23.43 31.08 -17.58
C THR A 650 -24.02 30.54 -18.88
N ALA A 651 -24.81 29.46 -18.82
CA ALA A 651 -25.55 28.94 -19.95
C ALA A 651 -26.92 29.63 -20.16
N ASP A 652 -27.40 30.43 -19.20
CA ASP A 652 -28.64 31.20 -19.34
C ASP A 652 -28.41 32.44 -20.23
N ARG A 653 -29.07 32.45 -21.39
CA ARG A 653 -28.97 33.52 -22.38
C ARG A 653 -29.40 34.88 -21.85
N ARG A 654 -30.50 34.97 -21.09
CA ARG A 654 -31.00 36.25 -20.57
C ARG A 654 -30.05 36.80 -19.53
N PHE A 655 -29.52 35.91 -18.70
CA PHE A 655 -28.54 36.27 -17.68
C PHE A 655 -27.26 36.83 -18.33
N ILE A 656 -26.69 36.12 -19.30
CA ILE A 656 -25.49 36.55 -20.02
C ILE A 656 -25.71 37.87 -20.77
N TYR A 657 -26.82 38.01 -21.49
CA TYR A 657 -27.12 39.24 -22.24
C TYR A 657 -27.27 40.46 -21.31
N ASP A 658 -27.99 40.33 -20.19
CA ASP A 658 -28.10 41.40 -19.19
C ASP A 658 -26.73 41.79 -18.60
N LYS A 659 -25.84 40.82 -18.35
CA LYS A 659 -24.50 41.12 -17.80
C LYS A 659 -23.59 41.75 -18.85
N PHE A 660 -23.67 41.30 -20.09
CA PHE A 660 -22.92 41.87 -21.20
C PHE A 660 -23.29 43.35 -21.41
N GLU A 661 -24.57 43.66 -21.59
CA GLU A 661 -25.08 45.03 -21.77
C GLU A 661 -24.67 45.98 -20.62
N ARG A 662 -24.81 45.52 -19.37
CA ARG A 662 -24.44 46.31 -18.19
C ARG A 662 -22.95 46.51 -18.02
N SER A 663 -22.14 45.63 -18.60
CA SER A 663 -20.68 45.72 -18.54
C SER A 663 -20.13 46.74 -19.52
N ARG A 664 -20.84 47.02 -20.63
CA ARG A 664 -20.36 47.84 -21.77
C ARG A 664 -18.93 47.45 -22.14
N ALA A 665 -18.69 46.15 -22.24
CA ALA A 665 -17.36 45.60 -22.41
C ALA A 665 -16.83 45.87 -23.82
N GLU A 666 -15.62 46.42 -23.88
CA GLU A 666 -14.84 46.55 -25.11
C GLU A 666 -14.00 45.28 -25.35
N VAL A 667 -13.68 44.56 -24.27
CA VAL A 667 -12.91 43.32 -24.28
C VAL A 667 -13.69 42.22 -23.56
N VAL A 668 -13.84 41.07 -24.20
CA VAL A 668 -14.47 39.88 -23.61
C VAL A 668 -13.43 38.78 -23.45
N VAL A 669 -13.31 38.21 -22.26
CA VAL A 669 -12.44 37.08 -21.94
C VAL A 669 -13.29 35.92 -21.46
N VAL A 670 -13.19 34.79 -22.15
CA VAL A 670 -13.88 33.55 -21.83
C VAL A 670 -12.83 32.52 -21.44
N ASP A 671 -12.82 32.09 -20.18
CA ASP A 671 -11.77 31.24 -19.63
C ASP A 671 -12.34 30.04 -18.85
N PHE A 672 -12.11 28.83 -19.38
CA PHE A 672 -12.65 27.57 -18.84
C PHE A 672 -11.57 26.52 -18.57
N ASP A 673 -11.78 25.75 -17.50
CA ASP A 673 -10.97 24.57 -17.16
C ASP A 673 -11.72 23.28 -17.51
N ILE A 674 -11.22 22.53 -18.50
CA ILE A 674 -11.89 21.32 -19.00
C ILE A 674 -11.46 20.04 -18.28
N ARG A 675 -10.57 20.12 -17.27
CA ARG A 675 -10.12 18.95 -16.48
C ARG A 675 -11.26 18.23 -15.82
N PHE A 676 -12.21 18.99 -15.26
CA PHE A 676 -13.40 18.44 -14.60
C PHE A 676 -14.43 17.87 -15.59
N ILE A 677 -14.35 18.25 -16.87
CA ILE A 677 -15.23 17.76 -17.93
C ILE A 677 -14.79 16.35 -18.36
N ALA A 678 -13.47 16.07 -18.38
CA ALA A 678 -12.90 14.78 -18.80
C ALA A 678 -13.17 13.61 -17.83
N ILE A 679 -13.46 13.91 -16.56
CA ILE A 679 -13.80 12.93 -15.50
C ILE A 679 -15.30 12.92 -15.16
N ALA A 680 -16.13 13.71 -15.84
CA ALA A 680 -17.58 13.68 -15.68
C ALA A 680 -18.16 12.40 -16.29
N ASP A 681 -19.25 11.87 -15.72
CA ASP A 681 -19.93 10.66 -16.22
C ASP A 681 -20.33 10.77 -17.71
N ASN A 682 -20.66 11.99 -18.18
CA ASN A 682 -20.87 12.33 -19.59
C ASN A 682 -20.08 13.60 -19.99
N PRO A 683 -18.83 13.45 -20.46
CA PRO A 683 -17.95 14.58 -20.80
C PRO A 683 -18.52 15.52 -21.87
N TYR A 684 -19.27 14.99 -22.84
CA TYR A 684 -19.81 15.78 -23.96
C TYR A 684 -20.92 16.74 -23.53
N GLU A 685 -21.84 16.28 -22.68
CA GLU A 685 -22.93 17.11 -22.17
C GLU A 685 -22.42 18.20 -21.23
N ALA A 686 -21.47 17.84 -20.36
CA ALA A 686 -20.77 18.79 -19.50
C ALA A 686 -20.03 19.86 -20.34
N PHE A 687 -19.38 19.47 -21.43
CA PHE A 687 -18.74 20.39 -22.36
C PHE A 687 -19.73 21.35 -23.04
N LEU A 688 -20.87 20.84 -23.52
CA LEU A 688 -21.89 21.66 -24.17
C LEU A 688 -22.49 22.71 -23.22
N GLN A 689 -22.80 22.30 -21.98
CA GLN A 689 -23.39 23.18 -20.96
C GLN A 689 -22.39 24.20 -20.44
N LYS A 690 -21.16 23.79 -20.15
CA LYS A 690 -20.18 24.64 -19.45
C LYS A 690 -19.32 25.49 -20.37
N VAL A 691 -19.19 25.13 -21.64
CA VAL A 691 -18.31 25.84 -22.59
C VAL A 691 -19.08 26.36 -23.79
N VAL A 692 -19.80 25.48 -24.51
CA VAL A 692 -20.37 25.85 -25.81
C VAL A 692 -21.54 26.82 -25.69
N ARG A 693 -22.49 26.56 -24.78
CA ARG A 693 -23.67 27.43 -24.58
C ARG A 693 -23.29 28.84 -24.09
N PRO A 694 -22.41 29.01 -23.07
CA PRO A 694 -21.95 30.33 -22.66
C PRO A 694 -21.30 31.11 -23.80
N VAL A 695 -20.42 30.48 -24.59
CA VAL A 695 -19.75 31.13 -25.73
C VAL A 695 -20.77 31.55 -26.79
N ALA A 696 -21.70 30.67 -27.16
CA ALA A 696 -22.73 30.98 -28.16
C ALA A 696 -23.63 32.14 -27.73
N ASN A 697 -24.03 32.17 -26.44
CA ASN A 697 -24.84 33.27 -25.91
C ASN A 697 -24.08 34.60 -25.88
N LEU A 698 -22.77 34.57 -25.61
CA LEU A 698 -21.91 35.76 -25.66
C LEU A 698 -21.70 36.28 -27.07
N LEU A 699 -21.48 35.41 -28.04
CA LEU A 699 -21.38 35.79 -29.45
C LEU A 699 -22.64 36.50 -29.91
N TYR A 700 -23.80 35.95 -29.55
CA TYR A 700 -25.08 36.57 -29.86
C TYR A 700 -25.23 37.95 -29.20
N ALA A 701 -24.84 38.09 -27.93
CA ALA A 701 -24.87 39.38 -27.24
C ALA A 701 -23.86 40.39 -27.85
N SER A 702 -22.72 39.89 -28.33
CA SER A 702 -21.64 40.71 -28.89
C SER A 702 -21.94 41.17 -30.32
N ALA A 703 -22.81 40.48 -31.06
CA ALA A 703 -23.18 40.84 -32.43
C ALA A 703 -23.89 42.20 -32.54
N GLU A 704 -24.50 42.68 -31.45
CA GLU A 704 -25.17 43.98 -31.37
C GLU A 704 -24.30 45.07 -30.68
N GLY A 705 -23.13 44.71 -30.15
CA GLY A 705 -22.26 45.58 -29.34
C GLY A 705 -20.90 45.87 -29.98
N GLU A 706 -20.22 46.92 -29.52
CA GLU A 706 -18.88 47.31 -30.00
C GLU A 706 -17.74 46.52 -29.31
N VAL A 707 -17.72 45.18 -29.44
CA VAL A 707 -16.61 44.37 -28.92
C VAL A 707 -15.40 44.50 -29.84
N ARG A 708 -14.28 44.98 -29.29
CA ARG A 708 -13.04 45.22 -30.05
C ARG A 708 -12.11 44.01 -30.02
N GLU A 709 -12.05 43.32 -28.89
CA GLU A 709 -11.19 42.15 -28.69
C GLU A 709 -11.92 41.03 -27.95
N PHE A 710 -11.77 39.81 -28.45
CA PHE A 710 -12.36 38.61 -27.85
C PHE A 710 -11.26 37.57 -27.57
N TYR A 711 -11.15 37.15 -26.31
CA TYR A 711 -10.19 36.15 -25.84
C TYR A 711 -10.91 34.87 -25.43
N LEU A 712 -10.60 33.75 -26.08
CA LEU A 712 -11.05 32.42 -25.65
C LEU A 712 -9.86 31.65 -25.09
N ILE A 713 -9.92 31.27 -23.81
CA ILE A 713 -8.88 30.56 -23.08
C ILE A 713 -9.44 29.23 -22.59
N CYS A 714 -8.76 28.14 -22.95
CA CYS A 714 -9.13 26.80 -22.51
C CYS A 714 -7.90 26.08 -21.97
N SER A 715 -7.99 25.59 -20.73
CA SER A 715 -6.91 24.81 -20.08
C SER A 715 -7.19 23.31 -20.22
N SER A 716 -6.37 22.58 -20.98
CA SER A 716 -6.50 21.12 -21.23
C SER A 716 -5.49 20.28 -20.43
N VAL A 717 -5.80 18.99 -20.24
CA VAL A 717 -4.78 17.96 -19.90
C VAL A 717 -4.22 17.40 -21.20
N LYS A 718 -2.91 17.09 -21.23
CA LYS A 718 -2.21 16.43 -22.34
C LYS A 718 -2.83 15.10 -22.83
N GLU A 719 -3.77 14.54 -22.07
CA GLU A 719 -4.35 13.21 -22.30
C GLU A 719 -5.75 13.23 -22.94
N ALA A 720 -6.28 14.39 -23.35
CA ALA A 720 -7.63 14.55 -23.94
C ALA A 720 -7.61 15.16 -25.36
N PRO A 721 -7.25 14.39 -26.41
CA PRO A 721 -7.16 14.89 -27.79
C PRO A 721 -8.49 15.41 -28.37
N GLU A 722 -9.65 15.00 -27.84
CA GLU A 722 -10.94 15.56 -28.28
C GLU A 722 -11.09 17.05 -27.90
N GLY A 723 -10.47 17.50 -26.81
CA GLY A 723 -10.57 18.88 -26.32
C GLY A 723 -9.97 19.90 -27.29
N GLU A 724 -8.85 19.56 -27.93
CA GLU A 724 -8.23 20.41 -28.94
C GLU A 724 -9.13 20.60 -30.17
N MET A 725 -9.71 19.50 -30.67
CA MET A 725 -10.61 19.53 -31.81
C MET A 725 -11.86 20.37 -31.53
N LEU A 726 -12.43 20.25 -30.33
CA LEU A 726 -13.59 21.02 -29.89
C LEU A 726 -13.27 22.51 -29.74
N CYS A 727 -12.10 22.88 -29.20
CA CYS A 727 -11.67 24.29 -29.13
C CYS A 727 -11.48 24.91 -30.52
N ARG A 728 -10.95 24.16 -31.50
CA ARG A 728 -10.84 24.64 -32.89
C ARG A 728 -12.21 24.92 -33.52
N LEU A 729 -13.19 24.05 -33.29
CA LEU A 729 -14.56 24.25 -33.77
C LEU A 729 -15.20 25.51 -33.17
N ILE A 730 -15.04 25.71 -31.87
CA ILE A 730 -15.57 26.90 -31.17
C ILE A 730 -14.88 28.17 -31.68
N TYR A 731 -13.55 28.17 -31.84
CA TYR A 731 -12.84 29.32 -32.39
C TYR A 731 -13.30 29.69 -33.79
N SER A 732 -13.42 28.73 -34.70
CA SER A 732 -13.93 28.99 -36.06
C SER A 732 -15.30 29.65 -36.01
N ALA A 733 -16.20 29.15 -35.17
CA ALA A 733 -17.53 29.71 -35.03
C ALA A 733 -17.55 31.11 -34.39
N VAL A 734 -16.61 31.41 -33.47
CA VAL A 734 -16.41 32.75 -32.88
C VAL A 734 -15.87 33.73 -33.92
N ALA A 735 -14.87 33.31 -34.71
CA ALA A 735 -14.25 34.14 -35.74
C ALA A 735 -15.21 34.47 -36.90
N ASP A 736 -16.04 33.51 -37.31
CA ASP A 736 -17.01 33.69 -38.39
C ASP A 736 -18.28 34.45 -37.94
N GLY A 737 -18.63 34.36 -36.65
CA GLY A 737 -19.88 34.87 -36.09
C GLY A 737 -19.87 36.31 -35.57
N LEU A 738 -18.74 37.01 -35.60
CA LEU A 738 -18.61 38.42 -35.15
C LEU A 738 -18.46 39.36 -36.36
N PRO A 739 -19.54 40.01 -36.83
CA PRO A 739 -19.46 40.93 -37.96
C PRO A 739 -18.78 42.24 -37.50
N GLY A 740 -17.57 42.50 -37.98
CA GLY A 740 -16.93 43.81 -37.81
C GLY A 740 -16.05 44.00 -36.56
N SER A 741 -15.83 42.97 -35.74
CA SER A 741 -14.78 43.01 -34.71
C SER A 741 -13.42 42.73 -35.34
N SER A 742 -12.51 43.69 -35.30
CA SER A 742 -11.24 43.59 -36.04
C SER A 742 -10.16 42.69 -35.42
N GLU A 743 -10.32 42.14 -34.20
CA GLU A 743 -9.33 41.21 -33.62
C GLU A 743 -9.96 40.15 -32.68
N VAL A 744 -10.10 38.90 -33.14
CA VAL A 744 -10.48 37.74 -32.30
C VAL A 744 -9.24 36.89 -32.03
N LYS A 745 -8.85 36.72 -30.77
CA LYS A 745 -7.65 35.97 -30.37
C LYS A 745 -8.05 34.77 -29.52
N ALA A 746 -7.82 33.54 -29.98
CA ALA A 746 -8.04 32.35 -29.14
C ALA A 746 -6.73 31.69 -28.74
N LEU A 747 -6.64 31.36 -27.46
CA LEU A 747 -5.50 30.68 -26.89
C LEU A 747 -5.93 29.37 -26.26
N MET A 748 -5.26 28.29 -26.66
CA MET A 748 -5.38 26.99 -26.01
C MET A 748 -4.13 26.75 -25.17
N ILE A 749 -4.33 26.50 -23.88
CA ILE A 749 -3.24 26.28 -22.94
C ILE A 749 -3.21 24.80 -22.58
N ASP A 750 -2.12 24.14 -22.94
CA ASP A 750 -1.89 22.73 -22.64
C ASP A 750 -0.82 22.59 -21.54
N SER A 751 -1.15 22.92 -20.30
CA SER A 751 -0.30 22.52 -19.17
C SER A 751 -0.96 22.56 -17.79
N ASP A 752 -0.62 21.56 -16.98
CA ASP A 752 -0.90 21.51 -15.54
C ASP A 752 0.10 22.32 -14.69
N HIS A 753 1.07 23.03 -15.28
CA HIS A 753 2.15 23.66 -14.51
C HIS A 753 1.72 24.96 -13.79
N PRO A 754 2.26 25.28 -12.59
CA PRO A 754 1.92 26.52 -11.86
C PRO A 754 2.43 27.80 -12.51
N ARG A 755 3.62 27.78 -13.15
CA ARG A 755 4.25 28.94 -13.82
C ARG A 755 3.56 29.35 -15.14
N SER A 756 2.42 28.74 -15.47
CA SER A 756 1.76 28.88 -16.77
C SER A 756 0.99 30.19 -16.93
N LEU A 757 0.40 30.71 -15.84
CA LEU A 757 -0.48 31.87 -15.90
C LEU A 757 0.28 33.18 -16.09
N THR A 758 1.35 33.36 -15.33
CA THR A 758 2.27 34.49 -15.43
C THR A 758 2.86 34.67 -16.84
N ALA A 759 3.34 33.57 -17.42
CA ALA A 759 3.95 33.59 -18.75
C ALA A 759 2.89 33.74 -19.87
N LEU A 760 1.69 33.18 -19.67
CA LEU A 760 0.52 33.45 -20.51
C LEU A 760 0.21 34.96 -20.57
N LEU A 761 0.08 35.61 -19.41
CA LEU A 761 -0.25 37.04 -19.31
C LEU A 761 0.78 37.94 -19.98
N MET A 762 2.08 37.70 -19.77
CA MET A 762 3.17 38.47 -20.38
C MET A 762 3.27 38.33 -21.90
N ARG A 763 2.72 37.26 -22.50
CA ARG A 763 2.76 37.07 -23.95
C ARG A 763 1.44 37.37 -24.64
N LEU A 764 0.30 37.25 -23.94
CA LEU A 764 -0.98 37.82 -24.38
C LEU A 764 -0.84 39.31 -24.74
N SER A 765 -0.08 40.08 -23.95
CA SER A 765 0.20 41.49 -24.24
C SER A 765 1.01 41.72 -25.53
N ASN A 766 1.63 40.68 -26.05
CA ASN A 766 2.55 40.72 -27.20
C ASN A 766 1.97 40.06 -28.47
N LEU A 767 0.78 39.47 -28.41
CA LEU A 767 0.11 38.87 -29.58
C LEU A 767 -0.54 39.96 -30.44
N ARG A 768 -0.01 40.17 -31.64
CA ARG A 768 -0.50 41.16 -32.61
C ARG A 768 -1.51 40.60 -33.61
N ASP A 769 -1.48 39.30 -33.89
CA ASP A 769 -2.31 38.66 -34.91
C ASP A 769 -3.43 37.80 -34.27
N SER A 770 -4.54 37.66 -35.00
CA SER A 770 -5.66 36.77 -34.63
C SER A 770 -5.33 35.32 -35.03
N GLY A 771 -5.52 34.35 -34.13
CA GLY A 771 -5.19 32.94 -34.40
C GLY A 771 -5.46 32.01 -33.21
N ILE A 772 -5.29 30.70 -33.42
CA ILE A 772 -5.24 29.69 -32.35
C ILE A 772 -3.78 29.39 -32.03
N TYR A 773 -3.41 29.54 -30.76
CA TYR A 773 -2.07 29.24 -30.28
C TYR A 773 -2.10 28.14 -29.23
N ARG A 774 -1.19 27.16 -29.33
CA ARG A 774 -0.91 26.18 -28.29
C ARG A 774 0.30 26.62 -27.49
N VAL A 775 0.19 26.59 -26.16
CA VAL A 775 1.30 26.94 -25.26
C VAL A 775 2.06 25.68 -24.83
N GLU A 776 3.30 25.54 -25.27
CA GLU A 776 4.20 24.44 -24.88
C GLU A 776 5.33 24.97 -23.96
N PHE A 777 5.68 24.17 -22.94
CA PHE A 777 6.73 24.50 -21.97
C PHE A 777 7.93 23.57 -22.22
N GLU A 778 9.08 24.11 -22.63
CA GLU A 778 10.32 23.33 -22.64
C GLU A 778 10.92 23.34 -21.24
N SER A 779 11.07 22.18 -20.60
CA SER A 779 11.85 22.06 -19.36
C SER A 779 13.30 21.76 -19.70
N THR A 780 14.22 22.72 -19.54
CA THR A 780 15.67 22.44 -19.54
C THR A 780 16.16 22.10 -18.13
N VAL A 781 17.22 21.30 -18.05
CA VAL A 781 17.82 20.74 -16.82
C VAL A 781 18.26 21.82 -15.81
N ASP A 782 18.40 23.06 -16.29
CA ASP A 782 18.90 24.19 -15.51
C ASP A 782 17.76 25.07 -14.96
N GLY A 783 16.50 24.73 -15.24
CA GLY A 783 15.32 25.47 -14.79
C GLY A 783 15.09 26.81 -15.51
N THR A 784 15.80 27.07 -16.60
CA THR A 784 15.73 28.28 -17.45
C THR A 784 14.92 28.07 -18.73
N GLY A 785 14.20 26.94 -18.83
CA GLY A 785 13.47 26.54 -20.02
C GLY A 785 12.44 27.56 -20.50
N GLY A 786 12.43 27.80 -21.81
CA GLY A 786 11.56 28.76 -22.47
C GLY A 786 10.15 28.21 -22.73
N MET A 787 9.20 29.12 -22.88
CA MET A 787 7.84 28.83 -23.34
C MET A 787 7.74 29.13 -24.84
N GLN A 788 7.15 28.22 -25.61
CA GLN A 788 6.87 28.42 -27.03
C GLN A 788 5.37 28.42 -27.30
N PHE A 789 4.87 29.46 -27.94
CA PHE A 789 3.53 29.46 -28.52
C PHE A 789 3.65 28.91 -29.94
N VAL A 790 3.06 27.74 -30.17
CA VAL A 790 3.03 27.10 -31.47
C VAL A 790 1.71 27.50 -32.13
N PRO A 791 1.72 28.24 -33.25
CA PRO A 791 0.51 28.49 -34.02
C PRO A 791 -0.04 27.15 -34.49
N VAL A 792 -1.32 26.95 -34.25
CA VAL A 792 -1.98 25.68 -34.53
C VAL A 792 -2.56 25.75 -35.94
N GLU A 793 -1.75 25.40 -36.95
CA GLU A 793 -2.24 25.28 -38.33
C GLU A 793 -3.03 23.97 -38.52
N GLY A 794 -4.17 24.02 -39.23
CA GLY A 794 -4.87 22.80 -39.68
C GLY A 794 -6.36 22.94 -39.92
N VAL A 795 -6.80 22.38 -41.06
CA VAL A 795 -8.18 22.32 -41.58
C VAL A 795 -9.08 21.46 -40.67
N LEU A 796 -10.31 21.92 -40.41
CA LEU A 796 -11.34 21.20 -39.64
C LEU A 796 -11.73 19.87 -40.34
N PRO A 797 -12.04 18.78 -39.61
CA PRO A 797 -12.55 17.54 -40.22
C PRO A 797 -13.90 17.75 -40.92
N ALA A 798 -14.11 17.06 -42.04
CA ALA A 798 -15.33 17.18 -42.86
C ALA A 798 -16.61 16.83 -42.06
N GLY A 799 -17.69 17.58 -42.32
CA GLY A 799 -18.90 17.66 -41.49
C GLY A 799 -19.70 16.36 -41.25
N ASN A 800 -19.37 15.25 -41.90
CA ASN A 800 -20.06 13.97 -41.72
C ASN A 800 -19.78 13.29 -40.37
N ASP A 801 -18.61 13.50 -39.77
CA ASP A 801 -18.29 12.94 -38.43
C ASP A 801 -18.92 13.76 -37.30
N VAL A 802 -19.05 15.07 -37.48
CA VAL A 802 -19.71 15.97 -36.51
C VAL A 802 -21.21 15.69 -36.41
N GLY A 803 -21.86 15.38 -37.54
CA GLY A 803 -23.28 14.99 -37.58
C GLY A 803 -23.57 13.64 -36.92
N ARG A 804 -22.60 12.72 -36.88
CA ARG A 804 -22.73 11.43 -36.17
C ARG A 804 -22.50 11.54 -34.67
N MET A 805 -21.59 12.42 -34.22
CA MET A 805 -21.38 12.70 -32.80
C MET A 805 -22.54 13.47 -32.16
N LEU A 806 -23.25 14.32 -32.92
CA LEU A 806 -24.37 15.12 -32.44
C LEU A 806 -25.74 14.42 -32.54
N ARG A 807 -25.79 13.10 -32.72
CA ARG A 807 -27.05 12.33 -32.64
C ARG A 807 -27.44 12.13 -31.16
N ILE A 808 -27.88 13.20 -30.53
CA ILE A 808 -28.39 13.23 -29.15
C ILE A 808 -29.90 13.03 -29.20
N ASP A 809 -30.34 11.78 -29.07
CA ASP A 809 -31.76 11.40 -28.93
C ASP A 809 -32.29 11.74 -27.53
N ARG A 810 -32.36 13.05 -27.21
CA ARG A 810 -33.27 13.73 -26.26
C ARG A 810 -32.68 15.09 -25.86
N ILE A 811 -33.12 16.12 -26.56
CA ILE A 811 -32.96 17.53 -26.16
C ILE A 811 -34.17 17.87 -25.28
N SER A 812 -33.96 18.14 -23.99
CA SER A 812 -35.00 18.73 -23.13
C SER A 812 -34.66 20.17 -22.77
N SER A 813 -35.27 21.08 -23.54
CA SER A 813 -35.76 22.43 -23.19
C SER A 813 -34.90 23.34 -22.32
N LEU A 814 -34.01 24.09 -22.98
CA LEU A 814 -34.03 25.56 -23.13
C LEU A 814 -32.81 25.92 -24.01
N ASP A 815 -33.03 26.69 -25.08
CA ASP A 815 -32.03 27.24 -26.02
C ASP A 815 -31.36 26.30 -27.05
N GLY A 816 -32.12 25.37 -27.64
CA GLY A 816 -31.72 24.69 -28.88
C GLY A 816 -31.49 25.63 -30.08
N ALA A 817 -31.99 26.87 -30.01
CA ALA A 817 -31.82 27.89 -31.05
C ALA A 817 -30.38 28.42 -31.14
N SER A 818 -29.69 28.65 -30.01
CA SER A 818 -28.31 29.17 -30.02
C SER A 818 -27.33 28.15 -30.60
N PHE A 819 -27.55 26.87 -30.33
CA PHE A 819 -26.75 25.78 -30.88
C PHE A 819 -27.13 25.48 -32.34
N ALA A 820 -28.42 25.55 -32.70
CA ALA A 820 -28.87 25.44 -34.08
C ALA A 820 -28.30 26.56 -34.96
N VAL A 821 -28.20 27.79 -34.45
CA VAL A 821 -27.56 28.92 -35.14
C VAL A 821 -26.06 28.67 -35.28
N LEU A 822 -25.35 28.23 -34.23
CA LEU A 822 -23.92 27.88 -34.32
C LEU A 822 -23.68 26.77 -35.36
N VAL A 823 -24.51 25.74 -35.36
CA VAL A 823 -24.44 24.61 -36.31
C VAL A 823 -24.87 25.03 -37.73
N GLU A 824 -25.89 25.88 -37.89
CA GLU A 824 -26.27 26.44 -39.19
C GLU A 824 -25.22 27.42 -39.72
N HIS A 825 -24.56 28.23 -38.88
CA HIS A 825 -23.50 29.15 -39.30
C HIS A 825 -22.26 28.37 -39.74
N VAL A 826 -21.86 27.35 -38.97
CA VAL A 826 -20.80 26.42 -39.38
C VAL A 826 -21.18 25.68 -40.68
N LYS A 827 -22.45 25.32 -40.87
CA LYS A 827 -22.93 24.69 -42.11
C LYS A 827 -23.05 25.63 -43.30
N SER A 828 -23.33 26.93 -43.09
CA SER A 828 -23.56 27.94 -44.14
C SER A 828 -22.33 28.76 -44.48
N SER A 829 -21.33 28.82 -43.59
CA SER A 829 -19.98 29.29 -43.89
C SER A 829 -19.38 28.45 -45.04
N ASN A 830 -18.66 29.10 -45.95
CA ASN A 830 -18.15 28.51 -47.19
C ASN A 830 -17.19 27.30 -47.02
N MET A 831 -16.92 26.83 -45.81
CA MET A 831 -16.11 25.64 -45.54
C MET A 831 -16.80 24.30 -45.83
N VAL A 832 -18.12 24.25 -46.09
CA VAL A 832 -18.87 22.99 -46.32
C VAL A 832 -19.00 22.58 -47.80
N LYS A 833 -18.52 23.39 -48.76
CA LYS A 833 -18.70 23.11 -50.20
C LYS A 833 -17.51 22.50 -50.95
N GLN A 834 -16.41 22.14 -50.29
CA GLN A 834 -15.34 21.38 -50.95
C GLN A 834 -15.10 20.03 -50.27
N ASN A 835 -15.61 19.01 -50.97
CA ASN A 835 -15.39 17.56 -50.83
C ASN A 835 -16.27 16.78 -49.84
N GLY A 836 -17.53 16.54 -50.26
CA GLY A 836 -18.21 15.23 -50.12
C GLY A 836 -18.96 14.97 -48.82
#